data_AF-A0A975RLY3-F1
#
_entry.id   AF-A0A975RLY3-F1
#
_cell.length_a   1.000
_cell.length_b   1.000
_cell.length_c   1.000
_cell.angle_alpha   90.00
_cell.angle_beta   90.00
_cell.angle_gamma   90.00
#
_symmetry.space_group_name_H-M   'P 1'
#
loop_
_entity.id
_entity.type
_entity.pdbx_description
1 polymer ?
#
loop_
_entity_poly.entity_id
_entity_poly.type
_entity_poly.pdbx_seq_one_letter_code
_entity_poly.pdbx_strand_id
1 'polypeptide(L)'
;MAKAASKLKKTVAKSKPSMPTRAKAAPPARARKALKKSPVKPAPKAARKAAVSRPAASAPKAGKWVFTFGDGKAEGKAGLRDLLGGKGANLAEMANLGLPVPPGFTIPTSVCTYFYAHDKSYPKELKAQVEKALDYVGKLTGKAFGDSKNPLLVSVRSGGRASMPGMMDTVLNLGLNDKTVEALAELSGDRRFAYDSYRRFITMYSDVVLGFEHHHFEDILDTFKDSQGYALDTDLTGDDWVDLVGRYKDAVARETGKDFPQDPHDQLWGAIGAVFSSWMNARAVTYRRLHDIPESWGTAVNVQAMVFGNMGETSATGVAFTRNPSTGESKLYGEFLINAQGEDVVAGIRTPQDITEYARKESGSDKASMETAMPAAFKELTRIYTLLEKHYRDMQDMEFTVEQGKLWMLQTRGGKRTAKAALRIAVELANEGLISRKEAVTRIDPASLDQLLHPTIDPAAKRDVIATGLPASPGAAAGEIVFSSDEAAKLQADGHKVILVRVETSPEDIHGMHAAEGILTTRGGMTSHAAVVARGMGKPCVSGCGSIRVDYGRGTMSIGSRTFKTGDVITIDGSLGQVLAGRMPMIEPKLSGEFGTLMGWADQVRKLGVRVNGDTPDDARTAIKFGAEGIGLCRTEHMFFEETRIRTVREMILAEDEQTRRAALSKLLPMQRADFVELFEIMKGLPVTIRLLDPPLHEFLPHTQAEIEEVARAMNTDPRRLADRARDLAEFNPMLGFRGCRLAIAYPEIAEMQARAIFEAAVEAEKRTGKAVGLEVMVPLIATKAEFDLVKSRIDVTAQSVMKETGKKLAYQVGTMIELPRACLMAGDIAQTAEFFSFGTNDLTQTTYGISRDDAAGFLGTYIAKGILEIDPFISVDRAGVGELIKIGVARGRKTRPNIKVGICGEHGGDPASVAFCHEIGLNYVSCSPYRVPIARLAAAQAALGKVAASQA
;
A
#
# COMPACT_ATOMS: atom_id res chain seq x y z
N MET A 1 1.74 -13.97 -54.37
CA MET A 1 2.11 -13.71 -55.79
C MET A 1 2.54 -12.24 -55.85
N ALA A 2 3.75 -11.84 -56.28
CA ALA A 2 4.27 -11.80 -57.67
C ALA A 2 3.41 -10.88 -58.57
N LYS A 3 3.90 -9.89 -59.36
CA LYS A 3 5.24 -9.36 -59.79
C LYS A 3 5.02 -7.92 -60.38
N ALA A 4 5.98 -7.01 -60.65
CA ALA A 4 7.40 -6.84 -60.28
C ALA A 4 7.98 -5.45 -60.73
N ALA A 5 8.88 -4.87 -59.92
CA ALA A 5 10.17 -4.23 -60.27
C ALA A 5 10.33 -3.09 -61.33
N SER A 6 11.23 -2.13 -61.04
CA SER A 6 11.99 -1.35 -62.06
C SER A 6 13.38 -0.89 -61.54
N LYS A 7 14.25 -0.36 -62.44
CA LYS A 7 15.69 -0.05 -62.24
C LYS A 7 16.12 1.07 -63.23
N LEU A 8 17.30 1.73 -63.24
CA LEU A 8 18.56 1.70 -62.47
C LEU A 8 19.36 3.01 -62.74
N LYS A 9 20.10 3.59 -61.76
CA LYS A 9 21.30 4.49 -61.85
C LYS A 9 21.72 4.94 -60.44
N LYS A 10 22.96 5.32 -60.08
CA LYS A 10 24.20 5.62 -60.84
C LYS A 10 25.45 5.30 -59.97
N THR A 11 26.57 4.91 -60.59
CA THR A 11 27.96 5.01 -60.05
C THR A 11 28.67 6.22 -60.73
N VAL A 12 29.91 6.67 -60.51
CA VAL A 12 31.24 6.10 -60.13
C VAL A 12 32.15 7.24 -59.57
N ALA A 13 33.14 6.97 -58.71
CA ALA A 13 34.52 7.54 -58.75
C ALA A 13 35.46 6.99 -57.65
N LYS A 14 36.79 7.10 -57.81
CA LYS A 14 37.86 6.61 -56.89
C LYS A 14 39.06 7.56 -56.82
N SER A 15 39.85 7.50 -55.73
CA SER A 15 41.30 7.79 -55.74
C SER A 15 42.06 7.06 -54.59
N LYS A 16 43.40 7.07 -54.63
CA LYS A 16 44.42 6.42 -53.75
C LYS A 16 45.78 7.16 -53.95
N PRO A 17 46.93 6.87 -53.27
CA PRO A 17 47.36 5.69 -52.47
C PRO A 17 47.74 6.10 -50.99
N SER A 18 48.86 5.83 -50.28
CA SER A 18 50.13 5.07 -50.46
C SER A 18 50.95 4.87 -49.16
N MET A 19 51.56 3.68 -48.99
CA MET A 19 52.88 3.38 -48.34
C MET A 19 53.14 3.66 -46.82
N PRO A 20 54.20 3.07 -46.19
CA PRO A 20 54.74 1.71 -46.32
C PRO A 20 55.08 1.03 -44.94
N THR A 21 55.72 -0.15 -44.97
CA THR A 21 56.07 -1.00 -43.80
C THR A 21 57.55 -0.96 -43.39
N ARG A 22 57.86 -1.18 -42.09
CA ARG A 22 58.86 -2.17 -41.59
C ARG A 22 58.95 -2.26 -40.06
N ALA A 23 59.67 -3.28 -39.56
CA ALA A 23 59.94 -3.53 -38.13
C ALA A 23 61.37 -4.04 -37.88
N LYS A 24 61.93 -3.79 -36.68
CA LYS A 24 62.94 -4.59 -35.95
C LYS A 24 63.19 -3.99 -34.54
N ALA A 25 64.02 -4.63 -33.70
CA ALA A 25 63.98 -4.46 -32.24
C ALA A 25 65.35 -4.26 -31.52
N ALA A 26 65.26 -3.69 -30.30
CA ALA A 26 66.13 -3.81 -29.12
C ALA A 26 67.58 -3.24 -29.11
N PRO A 27 67.89 -2.46 -28.05
CA PRO A 27 69.18 -2.47 -27.34
C PRO A 27 69.05 -2.78 -25.81
N PRO A 28 70.15 -2.97 -25.04
CA PRO A 28 70.09 -3.72 -23.76
C PRO A 28 70.72 -3.08 -22.49
N ALA A 29 70.50 -3.76 -21.35
CA ALA A 29 71.39 -3.89 -20.15
C ALA A 29 71.58 -2.72 -19.14
N ARG A 30 72.12 -2.89 -17.90
CA ARG A 30 72.02 -3.96 -16.85
C ARG A 30 72.82 -3.62 -15.56
N ALA A 31 72.20 -3.49 -14.38
CA ALA A 31 72.83 -3.55 -13.03
C ALA A 31 71.74 -3.64 -11.92
N ARG A 32 71.92 -4.19 -10.70
CA ARG A 32 73.06 -4.84 -10.00
C ARG A 32 72.50 -5.90 -8.99
N LYS A 33 73.33 -6.83 -8.47
CA LYS A 33 72.98 -7.81 -7.40
C LYS A 33 72.81 -7.07 -6.04
N ALA A 34 71.86 -7.30 -5.12
CA ALA A 34 71.21 -8.50 -4.52
C ALA A 34 71.94 -9.08 -3.28
N LEU A 35 71.23 -9.28 -2.14
CA LEU A 35 71.51 -10.29 -1.08
C LEU A 35 70.45 -10.35 0.07
N LYS A 36 69.94 -11.56 0.36
CA LYS A 36 69.37 -12.14 1.63
C LYS A 36 68.36 -11.36 2.51
N LYS A 37 67.19 -12.02 2.75
CA LYS A 37 66.79 -12.56 4.08
C LYS A 37 65.68 -13.62 3.97
N SER A 38 65.51 -14.44 5.02
CA SER A 38 64.67 -15.65 5.08
C SER A 38 63.23 -15.36 5.59
N PRO A 39 62.27 -16.31 5.58
CA PRO A 39 60.84 -15.99 5.60
C PRO A 39 60.24 -15.75 7.00
N VAL A 40 59.11 -15.04 7.03
CA VAL A 40 58.26 -14.81 8.21
C VAL A 40 56.82 -15.24 7.88
N LYS A 41 56.13 -15.88 8.82
CA LYS A 41 54.73 -16.33 8.67
C LYS A 41 53.76 -15.13 8.57
N PRO A 42 52.65 -15.23 7.81
CA PRO A 42 51.57 -14.23 7.86
C PRO A 42 50.93 -14.16 9.25
N ALA A 43 50.72 -12.94 9.76
CA ALA A 43 49.95 -12.66 10.97
C ALA A 43 48.43 -12.80 10.71
N PRO A 44 47.59 -13.05 11.73
CA PRO A 44 46.16 -13.32 11.55
C PRO A 44 45.38 -12.08 11.09
N LYS A 45 44.34 -12.30 10.25
CA LYS A 45 43.41 -11.23 9.86
C LYS A 45 42.59 -10.78 11.06
N ALA A 46 42.59 -9.47 11.33
CA ALA A 46 41.74 -8.87 12.36
C ALA A 46 40.25 -9.10 12.05
N ALA A 47 39.48 -9.52 13.05
CA ALA A 47 38.06 -9.80 12.89
C ALA A 47 37.24 -8.51 12.67
N ARG A 48 36.48 -8.45 11.57
CA ARG A 48 35.34 -7.52 11.50
C ARG A 48 34.33 -7.95 12.56
N LYS A 49 33.96 -7.04 13.48
CA LYS A 49 32.81 -7.27 14.37
C LYS A 49 31.57 -7.46 13.49
N ALA A 50 30.91 -8.60 13.63
CA ALA A 50 29.65 -8.86 12.94
C ALA A 50 28.58 -7.87 13.41
N ALA A 51 27.63 -7.53 12.52
CA ALA A 51 26.40 -6.88 12.94
C ALA A 51 25.66 -7.78 13.92
N VAL A 52 24.91 -7.20 14.87
CA VAL A 52 24.12 -7.96 15.85
C VAL A 52 22.92 -8.59 15.13
N SER A 53 23.12 -9.78 14.58
CA SER A 53 22.03 -10.62 14.09
C SER A 53 21.06 -10.88 15.24
N ARG A 54 19.77 -10.64 15.01
CA ARG A 54 18.70 -11.21 15.87
C ARG A 54 18.97 -12.71 16.00
N PRO A 55 18.78 -13.32 17.19
CA PRO A 55 19.07 -14.73 17.39
C PRO A 55 18.30 -15.55 16.34
N ALA A 56 19.03 -16.36 15.57
CA ALA A 56 18.43 -17.22 14.57
C ALA A 56 17.39 -18.12 15.24
N ALA A 57 16.20 -18.25 14.64
CA ALA A 57 15.21 -19.23 15.08
C ALA A 57 15.88 -20.60 15.14
N SER A 58 15.64 -21.35 16.22
CA SER A 58 16.33 -22.62 16.46
C SER A 58 16.11 -23.56 15.29
N ALA A 59 17.17 -23.84 14.52
CA ALA A 59 17.10 -24.80 13.43
C ALA A 59 16.57 -26.14 13.95
N PRO A 60 15.67 -26.82 13.22
CA PRO A 60 15.07 -28.06 13.69
C PRO A 60 16.16 -29.09 13.96
N LYS A 61 16.01 -29.85 15.06
CA LYS A 61 16.85 -31.03 15.28
C LYS A 61 16.67 -31.96 14.08
N ALA A 62 17.78 -32.36 13.46
CA ALA A 62 17.77 -33.18 12.25
C ALA A 62 16.88 -34.42 12.45
N GLY A 63 15.97 -34.65 11.50
CA GLY A 63 15.04 -35.78 11.52
C GLY A 63 13.71 -35.58 12.26
N LYS A 64 13.41 -34.40 12.85
CA LYS A 64 12.06 -34.12 13.39
C LYS A 64 11.15 -33.48 12.34
N TRP A 65 10.11 -34.20 11.94
CA TRP A 65 9.19 -33.82 10.86
C TRP A 65 7.71 -33.74 11.25
N VAL A 66 7.35 -34.03 12.51
CA VAL A 66 5.98 -33.91 13.04
C VAL A 66 6.02 -33.30 14.44
N PHE A 67 5.07 -32.41 14.77
CA PHE A 67 4.97 -31.75 16.08
C PHE A 67 3.56 -31.90 16.64
N THR A 68 3.38 -32.61 17.76
CA THR A 68 2.04 -32.86 18.33
C THR A 68 1.52 -31.71 19.22
N PHE A 69 0.19 -31.64 19.36
CA PHE A 69 -0.53 -30.75 20.27
C PHE A 69 -1.82 -31.41 20.80
N GLY A 70 -2.24 -31.07 22.03
CA GLY A 70 -3.45 -31.59 22.67
C GLY A 70 -3.25 -31.85 24.18
N ASP A 71 -4.34 -32.03 24.93
CA ASP A 71 -4.31 -32.33 26.38
C ASP A 71 -3.41 -31.39 27.22
N GLY A 72 -3.62 -30.08 27.03
CA GLY A 72 -2.88 -29.03 27.75
C GLY A 72 -1.40 -28.89 27.38
N LYS A 73 -0.93 -29.55 26.31
CA LYS A 73 0.49 -29.65 25.96
C LYS A 73 0.70 -29.57 24.44
N ALA A 74 1.84 -29.05 24.01
CA ALA A 74 2.30 -29.15 22.63
C ALA A 74 3.83 -29.16 22.53
N GLU A 75 4.33 -29.76 21.46
CA GLU A 75 5.76 -29.68 21.09
C GLU A 75 6.10 -28.41 20.32
N GLY A 76 5.08 -27.66 19.89
CA GLY A 76 5.18 -26.35 19.23
C GLY A 76 4.91 -25.19 20.18
N LYS A 77 4.94 -23.97 19.63
CA LYS A 77 4.54 -22.70 20.28
C LYS A 77 4.42 -21.58 19.25
N ALA A 78 3.76 -20.47 19.58
CA ALA A 78 3.56 -19.30 18.71
C ALA A 78 4.87 -18.78 18.09
N GLY A 79 5.96 -18.81 18.86
CA GLY A 79 7.31 -18.43 18.39
C GLY A 79 7.93 -19.31 17.29
N LEU A 80 7.28 -20.43 16.91
CA LEU A 80 7.70 -21.32 15.81
C LEU A 80 6.86 -21.13 14.53
N ARG A 81 6.16 -20.00 14.39
CA ARG A 81 5.35 -19.63 13.20
C ARG A 81 6.04 -19.80 11.85
N ASP A 82 7.35 -19.65 11.79
CA ASP A 82 8.16 -19.80 10.57
C ASP A 82 8.25 -21.28 10.12
N LEU A 83 8.17 -22.21 11.08
CA LEU A 83 8.29 -23.66 10.89
C LEU A 83 6.91 -24.36 10.87
N LEU A 84 5.97 -23.92 11.70
CA LEU A 84 4.65 -24.54 11.88
C LEU A 84 3.52 -23.81 11.14
N GLY A 85 3.86 -22.74 10.40
CA GLY A 85 2.88 -21.79 9.89
C GLY A 85 2.16 -21.01 11.00
N GLY A 86 1.28 -20.08 10.62
CA GLY A 86 0.44 -19.36 11.59
C GLY A 86 -0.52 -20.27 12.35
N LYS A 87 -1.20 -21.18 11.62
CA LYS A 87 -2.21 -22.09 12.18
C LYS A 87 -1.61 -23.07 13.19
N GLY A 88 -0.56 -23.81 12.83
CA GLY A 88 0.07 -24.81 13.70
C GLY A 88 0.76 -24.21 14.92
N ALA A 89 1.40 -23.04 14.77
CA ALA A 89 2.02 -22.34 15.90
C ALA A 89 0.98 -21.86 16.92
N ASN A 90 -0.17 -21.38 16.46
CA ASN A 90 -1.25 -20.91 17.35
C ASN A 90 -2.05 -22.08 17.96
N LEU A 91 -2.29 -23.18 17.22
CA LEU A 91 -2.84 -24.43 17.77
C LEU A 91 -1.99 -24.97 18.93
N ALA A 92 -0.67 -25.00 18.74
CA ALA A 92 0.27 -25.41 19.78
C ALA A 92 0.29 -24.46 20.99
N GLU A 93 0.22 -23.14 20.78
CA GLU A 93 0.14 -22.17 21.87
C GLU A 93 -1.17 -22.29 22.66
N MET A 94 -2.32 -22.41 21.98
CA MET A 94 -3.62 -22.63 22.62
C MET A 94 -3.61 -23.92 23.47
N ALA A 95 -3.02 -25.01 22.97
CA ALA A 95 -2.87 -26.24 23.73
C ALA A 95 -1.98 -26.03 24.97
N ASN A 96 -0.83 -25.37 24.84
CA ASN A 96 0.04 -25.03 25.97
C ASN A 96 -0.61 -24.09 27.01
N LEU A 97 -1.62 -23.32 26.62
CA LEU A 97 -2.42 -22.47 27.51
C LEU A 97 -3.54 -23.23 28.25
N GLY A 98 -3.65 -24.55 28.06
CA GLY A 98 -4.71 -25.36 28.67
C GLY A 98 -6.10 -25.08 28.08
N LEU A 99 -6.17 -24.58 26.84
CA LEU A 99 -7.44 -24.42 26.13
C LEU A 99 -7.93 -25.77 25.58
N PRO A 100 -9.25 -25.98 25.43
CA PRO A 100 -9.81 -27.19 24.86
C PRO A 100 -9.59 -27.23 23.34
N VAL A 101 -8.37 -27.53 22.91
CA VAL A 101 -8.00 -27.73 21.50
C VAL A 101 -8.13 -29.22 21.16
N PRO A 102 -8.88 -29.61 20.10
CA PRO A 102 -8.90 -30.99 19.64
C PRO A 102 -7.48 -31.47 19.31
N PRO A 103 -7.05 -32.66 19.77
CA PRO A 103 -5.67 -33.12 19.63
C PRO A 103 -5.28 -33.32 18.16
N GLY A 104 -4.01 -33.10 17.85
CA GLY A 104 -3.50 -33.13 16.49
C GLY A 104 -1.98 -33.03 16.39
N PHE A 105 -1.52 -32.79 15.17
CA PHE A 105 -0.11 -32.55 14.87
C PHE A 105 0.09 -31.66 13.64
N THR A 106 1.24 -30.98 13.59
CA THR A 106 1.67 -30.17 12.45
C THR A 106 2.88 -30.82 11.77
N ILE A 107 2.80 -30.99 10.45
CA ILE A 107 3.92 -31.27 9.56
C ILE A 107 4.47 -29.91 9.08
N PRO A 108 5.76 -29.59 9.31
CA PRO A 108 6.29 -28.23 9.18
C PRO A 108 6.53 -27.79 7.72
N THR A 109 6.63 -26.48 7.51
CA THR A 109 6.93 -25.81 6.23
C THR A 109 8.16 -26.40 5.52
N SER A 110 9.18 -26.82 6.28
CA SER A 110 10.39 -27.46 5.76
C SER A 110 10.14 -28.77 5.01
N VAL A 111 9.02 -29.47 5.28
CA VAL A 111 8.63 -30.67 4.51
C VAL A 111 8.05 -30.27 3.15
N CYS A 112 7.33 -29.14 3.06
CA CYS A 112 6.93 -28.56 1.77
C CYS A 112 8.15 -28.16 0.94
N THR A 113 9.16 -27.53 1.56
CA THR A 113 10.44 -27.22 0.90
C THR A 113 11.16 -28.49 0.43
N TYR A 114 11.20 -29.54 1.26
CA TYR A 114 11.78 -30.84 0.88
C TYR A 114 11.04 -31.46 -0.31
N PHE A 115 9.70 -31.46 -0.28
CA PHE A 115 8.83 -32.05 -1.30
C PHE A 115 9.10 -31.45 -2.69
N TYR A 116 9.18 -30.12 -2.82
CA TYR A 116 9.54 -29.49 -4.09
C TYR A 116 11.01 -29.67 -4.49
N ALA A 117 11.92 -29.87 -3.53
CA ALA A 117 13.35 -30.09 -3.80
C ALA A 117 13.71 -31.54 -4.16
N HIS A 118 12.80 -32.51 -3.99
CA HIS A 118 13.04 -33.94 -4.22
C HIS A 118 11.88 -34.58 -5.02
N ASP A 119 11.52 -33.99 -6.15
CA ASP A 119 10.55 -34.54 -7.13
C ASP A 119 9.21 -34.99 -6.52
N LYS A 120 8.66 -34.18 -5.59
CA LYS A 120 7.42 -34.44 -4.83
C LYS A 120 7.45 -35.69 -3.95
N SER A 121 8.64 -36.11 -3.50
CA SER A 121 8.83 -37.18 -2.51
C SER A 121 8.93 -36.65 -1.07
N TYR A 122 8.83 -37.56 -0.09
CA TYR A 122 8.86 -37.23 1.34
C TYR A 122 10.15 -37.70 2.03
N PRO A 123 10.56 -37.08 3.16
CA PRO A 123 11.62 -37.62 4.02
C PRO A 123 11.26 -39.04 4.50
N LYS A 124 12.22 -39.97 4.50
CA LYS A 124 11.97 -41.40 4.80
C LYS A 124 11.40 -41.63 6.19
N GLU A 125 11.75 -40.77 7.15
CA GLU A 125 11.32 -40.86 8.54
C GLU A 125 9.93 -40.24 8.78
N LEU A 126 9.38 -39.50 7.79
CA LEU A 126 8.10 -38.79 7.95
C LEU A 126 6.95 -39.78 8.21
N LYS A 127 6.83 -40.87 7.43
CA LYS A 127 5.70 -41.81 7.57
C LYS A 127 5.62 -42.38 8.99
N ALA A 128 6.73 -42.90 9.52
CA ALA A 128 6.77 -43.43 10.88
C ALA A 128 6.47 -42.37 11.97
N GLN A 129 6.74 -41.08 11.72
CA GLN A 129 6.37 -39.99 12.63
C GLN A 129 4.90 -39.60 12.52
N VAL A 130 4.30 -39.66 11.33
CA VAL A 130 2.85 -39.45 11.11
C VAL A 130 2.04 -40.55 11.78
N GLU A 131 2.38 -41.83 11.54
CA GLU A 131 1.69 -42.96 12.18
C GLU A 131 1.75 -42.85 13.71
N LYS A 132 2.93 -42.58 14.28
CA LYS A 132 3.12 -42.37 15.73
C LYS A 132 2.31 -41.17 16.28
N ALA A 133 2.05 -40.15 15.45
CA ALA A 133 1.25 -38.99 15.85
C ALA A 133 -0.26 -39.27 15.78
N LEU A 134 -0.74 -40.05 14.79
CA LEU A 134 -2.10 -40.60 14.80
C LEU A 134 -2.35 -41.45 16.04
N ASP A 135 -1.38 -42.32 16.37
CA ASP A 135 -1.36 -43.16 17.57
C ASP A 135 -1.50 -42.35 18.88
N TYR A 136 -0.89 -41.16 18.92
CA TYR A 136 -0.98 -40.21 20.04
C TYR A 136 -2.35 -39.52 20.10
N VAL A 137 -2.86 -39.05 18.96
CA VAL A 137 -4.18 -38.41 18.85
C VAL A 137 -5.30 -39.39 19.20
N GLY A 138 -5.21 -40.65 18.74
CA GLY A 138 -6.16 -41.71 19.07
C GLY A 138 -6.22 -42.01 20.57
N LYS A 139 -5.05 -42.10 21.23
CA LYS A 139 -4.96 -42.29 22.69
C LYS A 139 -5.55 -41.12 23.50
N LEU A 140 -5.50 -39.89 22.98
CA LEU A 140 -6.12 -38.72 23.61
C LEU A 140 -7.64 -38.60 23.33
N THR A 141 -8.13 -39.13 22.21
CA THR A 141 -9.57 -39.11 21.86
C THR A 141 -10.32 -40.37 22.31
N GLY A 142 -9.60 -41.45 22.66
CA GLY A 142 -10.17 -42.77 22.89
C GLY A 142 -10.63 -43.49 21.61
N LYS A 143 -10.15 -43.05 20.43
CA LYS A 143 -10.56 -43.53 19.09
C LYS A 143 -9.36 -44.10 18.33
N ALA A 144 -9.58 -44.84 17.24
CA ALA A 144 -8.51 -45.39 16.40
C ALA A 144 -8.74 -45.09 14.91
N PHE A 145 -7.67 -44.75 14.19
CA PHE A 145 -7.76 -44.32 12.79
C PHE A 145 -8.16 -45.51 11.90
N GLY A 146 -9.27 -45.37 11.17
CA GLY A 146 -9.85 -46.45 10.36
C GLY A 146 -10.54 -47.60 11.12
N ASP A 147 -10.72 -47.48 12.44
CA ASP A 147 -11.45 -48.50 13.21
C ASP A 147 -12.95 -48.52 12.86
N SER A 148 -13.49 -49.72 12.63
CA SER A 148 -14.87 -49.90 12.16
C SER A 148 -15.92 -49.95 13.28
N LYS A 149 -15.63 -49.39 14.46
CA LYS A 149 -16.56 -49.23 15.60
C LYS A 149 -16.40 -47.90 16.31
N ASN A 150 -15.17 -47.38 16.42
CA ASN A 150 -14.87 -46.08 17.00
C ASN A 150 -13.81 -45.33 16.18
N PRO A 151 -14.16 -44.89 14.95
CA PRO A 151 -13.23 -44.26 14.04
C PRO A 151 -12.74 -42.91 14.57
N LEU A 152 -11.42 -42.74 14.62
CA LEU A 152 -10.80 -41.42 14.63
C LEU A 152 -10.94 -40.82 13.24
N LEU A 153 -11.73 -39.76 13.13
CA LEU A 153 -11.81 -38.92 11.93
C LEU A 153 -10.95 -37.67 12.14
N VAL A 154 -10.33 -37.14 11.08
CA VAL A 154 -9.44 -35.99 11.13
C VAL A 154 -9.78 -34.92 10.08
N SER A 155 -9.40 -33.67 10.34
CA SER A 155 -9.28 -32.64 9.31
C SER A 155 -7.82 -32.42 8.94
N VAL A 156 -7.57 -32.15 7.66
CA VAL A 156 -6.25 -31.83 7.11
C VAL A 156 -6.30 -30.39 6.60
N ARG A 157 -5.64 -29.49 7.34
CA ARG A 157 -5.75 -28.03 7.19
C ARG A 157 -4.41 -27.40 6.81
N SER A 158 -4.37 -26.70 5.69
CA SER A 158 -3.23 -25.88 5.26
C SER A 158 -2.88 -24.76 6.26
N GLY A 159 -1.61 -24.33 6.29
CA GLY A 159 -1.12 -23.28 7.19
C GLY A 159 0.22 -22.66 6.74
N GLY A 160 0.15 -21.55 5.99
CA GLY A 160 1.33 -20.76 5.62
C GLY A 160 1.88 -19.91 6.77
N ARG A 161 3.10 -19.38 6.61
CA ARG A 161 3.71 -18.40 7.53
C ARG A 161 2.95 -17.06 7.51
N ALA A 162 2.57 -16.61 6.31
CA ALA A 162 1.59 -15.56 6.08
C ALA A 162 0.17 -16.15 6.08
N SER A 163 -0.83 -15.33 6.40
CA SER A 163 -2.25 -15.72 6.23
C SER A 163 -2.65 -15.54 4.78
N MET A 164 -3.20 -16.58 4.15
CA MET A 164 -3.67 -16.59 2.77
C MET A 164 -5.12 -17.14 2.74
N PRO A 165 -6.13 -16.38 3.20
CA PRO A 165 -7.51 -16.87 3.32
C PRO A 165 -8.09 -17.26 1.96
N GLY A 166 -8.79 -18.40 1.88
CA GLY A 166 -9.40 -18.91 0.64
C GLY A 166 -8.41 -19.41 -0.43
N MET A 167 -7.10 -19.30 -0.23
CA MET A 167 -6.11 -19.62 -1.26
C MET A 167 -5.64 -21.08 -1.27
N MET A 168 -5.67 -21.72 -0.10
CA MET A 168 -5.16 -23.06 0.16
C MET A 168 -6.22 -23.91 0.85
N ASP A 169 -6.23 -25.18 0.46
CA ASP A 169 -7.33 -26.09 0.66
C ASP A 169 -7.41 -26.63 2.10
N THR A 170 -8.52 -27.30 2.40
CA THR A 170 -8.79 -27.99 3.66
C THR A 170 -9.74 -29.15 3.38
N VAL A 171 -9.47 -30.30 4.00
CA VAL A 171 -10.35 -31.48 3.95
C VAL A 171 -10.83 -31.77 5.37
N LEU A 172 -12.14 -31.95 5.56
CA LEU A 172 -12.76 -32.36 6.82
C LEU A 172 -13.16 -33.85 6.75
N ASN A 173 -13.57 -34.43 7.89
CA ASN A 173 -14.18 -35.78 7.96
C ASN A 173 -13.31 -36.94 7.39
N LEU A 174 -12.00 -36.75 7.25
CA LEU A 174 -11.09 -37.72 6.65
C LEU A 174 -10.93 -38.95 7.54
N GLY A 175 -10.96 -40.13 6.91
CA GLY A 175 -11.12 -41.43 7.57
C GLY A 175 -12.53 -42.02 7.39
N LEU A 176 -13.46 -41.30 6.76
CA LEU A 176 -14.75 -41.86 6.35
C LEU A 176 -14.59 -42.76 5.12
N ASN A 177 -15.21 -43.94 5.21
CA ASN A 177 -15.32 -44.95 4.17
C ASN A 177 -16.63 -45.74 4.41
N ASP A 178 -16.94 -46.71 3.54
CA ASP A 178 -18.18 -47.48 3.57
C ASP A 178 -18.39 -48.33 4.85
N LYS A 179 -17.41 -48.39 5.77
CA LYS A 179 -17.53 -49.05 7.08
C LYS A 179 -17.51 -48.05 8.24
N THR A 180 -16.67 -47.01 8.17
CA THR A 180 -16.55 -46.02 9.25
C THR A 180 -17.69 -45.01 9.24
N VAL A 181 -18.43 -44.86 8.13
CA VAL A 181 -19.70 -44.11 8.10
C VAL A 181 -20.79 -44.82 8.92
N GLU A 182 -20.89 -46.15 8.85
CA GLU A 182 -21.84 -46.92 9.64
C GLU A 182 -21.48 -46.87 11.14
N ALA A 183 -20.20 -47.00 11.48
CA ALA A 183 -19.74 -46.79 12.86
C ALA A 183 -20.00 -45.35 13.37
N LEU A 184 -19.92 -44.34 12.50
CA LEU A 184 -20.28 -42.96 12.85
C LEU A 184 -21.79 -42.83 13.09
N ALA A 185 -22.63 -43.50 12.30
CA ALA A 185 -24.09 -43.53 12.46
C ALA A 185 -24.54 -44.22 13.76
N GLU A 186 -23.90 -45.33 14.13
CA GLU A 186 -24.14 -46.01 15.41
C GLU A 186 -23.75 -45.13 16.61
N LEU A 187 -22.61 -44.42 16.51
CA LEU A 187 -22.10 -43.56 17.59
C LEU A 187 -22.84 -42.22 17.73
N SER A 188 -23.40 -41.68 16.65
CA SER A 188 -24.20 -40.45 16.69
C SER A 188 -25.65 -40.70 17.13
N GLY A 189 -26.18 -41.90 16.89
CA GLY A 189 -27.63 -42.16 16.90
C GLY A 189 -28.36 -41.51 15.71
N ASP A 190 -27.62 -41.00 14.72
CA ASP A 190 -28.12 -40.24 13.58
C ASP A 190 -27.39 -40.68 12.30
N ARG A 191 -28.09 -41.50 11.50
CA ARG A 191 -27.64 -42.00 10.19
C ARG A 191 -27.52 -40.89 9.14
N ARG A 192 -28.38 -39.87 9.20
CA ARG A 192 -28.36 -38.73 8.27
C ARG A 192 -27.12 -37.87 8.50
N PHE A 193 -26.79 -37.54 9.74
CA PHE A 193 -25.55 -36.83 10.09
C PHE A 193 -24.30 -37.55 9.55
N ALA A 194 -24.25 -38.87 9.70
CA ALA A 194 -23.09 -39.66 9.28
C ALA A 194 -22.93 -39.66 7.74
N TYR A 195 -24.03 -39.88 6.99
CA TYR A 195 -23.99 -39.90 5.54
C TYR A 195 -23.88 -38.50 4.91
N ASP A 196 -24.42 -37.43 5.51
CA ASP A 196 -24.11 -36.03 5.12
C ASP A 196 -22.63 -35.72 5.34
N SER A 197 -22.05 -36.16 6.46
CA SER A 197 -20.61 -36.03 6.71
C SER A 197 -19.76 -36.79 5.69
N TYR A 198 -20.27 -37.92 5.15
CA TYR A 198 -19.59 -38.72 4.13
C TYR A 198 -19.74 -38.16 2.71
N ARG A 199 -20.93 -37.68 2.29
CA ARG A 199 -21.09 -37.00 0.99
C ARG A 199 -20.22 -35.75 0.93
N ARG A 200 -20.20 -34.93 1.98
CA ARG A 200 -19.30 -33.76 2.10
C ARG A 200 -17.82 -34.16 2.04
N PHE A 201 -17.43 -35.28 2.68
CA PHE A 201 -16.06 -35.79 2.57
C PHE A 201 -15.71 -36.18 1.13
N ILE A 202 -16.59 -36.91 0.44
CA ILE A 202 -16.37 -37.33 -0.95
C ILE A 202 -16.23 -36.11 -1.85
N THR A 203 -17.12 -35.11 -1.75
CA THR A 203 -17.05 -33.86 -2.51
C THR A 203 -15.73 -33.10 -2.25
N MET A 204 -15.43 -32.77 -0.99
CA MET A 204 -14.20 -32.04 -0.63
C MET A 204 -12.93 -32.79 -1.06
N TYR A 205 -12.87 -34.10 -0.83
CA TYR A 205 -11.68 -34.89 -1.15
C TYR A 205 -11.49 -35.02 -2.67
N SER A 206 -12.59 -35.15 -3.42
CA SER A 206 -12.52 -35.30 -4.88
C SER A 206 -12.11 -34.01 -5.57
N ASP A 207 -12.63 -32.86 -5.14
CA ASP A 207 -12.22 -31.54 -5.63
C ASP A 207 -10.74 -31.25 -5.30
N VAL A 208 -10.36 -31.38 -4.03
CA VAL A 208 -9.02 -30.98 -3.54
C VAL A 208 -7.91 -31.97 -3.91
N VAL A 209 -8.20 -33.28 -3.96
CA VAL A 209 -7.17 -34.33 -4.07
C VAL A 209 -7.24 -35.10 -5.38
N LEU A 210 -8.43 -35.35 -5.92
CA LEU A 210 -8.62 -36.09 -7.18
C LEU A 210 -8.73 -35.17 -8.41
N GLY A 211 -9.05 -33.88 -8.21
CA GLY A 211 -9.23 -32.89 -9.28
C GLY A 211 -10.57 -33.00 -10.02
N PHE A 212 -11.60 -33.55 -9.38
CA PHE A 212 -12.96 -33.64 -9.91
C PHE A 212 -13.83 -32.54 -9.28
N GLU A 213 -14.13 -31.50 -10.07
CA GLU A 213 -14.61 -30.21 -9.57
C GLU A 213 -15.97 -30.29 -8.84
N HIS A 214 -16.09 -29.53 -7.75
CA HIS A 214 -17.27 -29.45 -6.88
C HIS A 214 -18.62 -29.34 -7.63
N HIS A 215 -18.69 -28.60 -8.74
CA HIS A 215 -19.95 -28.34 -9.44
C HIS A 215 -20.66 -29.61 -9.93
N HIS A 216 -19.92 -30.66 -10.29
CA HIS A 216 -20.48 -31.94 -10.71
C HIS A 216 -21.23 -32.68 -9.58
N PHE A 217 -20.89 -32.41 -8.32
CA PHE A 217 -21.59 -32.99 -7.16
C PHE A 217 -22.91 -32.26 -6.86
N GLU A 218 -22.94 -30.95 -7.10
CA GLU A 218 -24.15 -30.13 -6.99
C GLU A 218 -25.13 -30.46 -8.13
N ASP A 219 -24.67 -30.63 -9.37
CA ASP A 219 -25.50 -31.09 -10.50
C ASP A 219 -26.25 -32.40 -10.16
N ILE A 220 -25.57 -33.36 -9.51
CA ILE A 220 -26.15 -34.65 -9.09
C ILE A 220 -27.14 -34.47 -7.92
N LEU A 221 -26.82 -33.58 -6.97
CA LEU A 221 -27.63 -33.29 -5.79
C LEU A 221 -28.92 -32.53 -6.12
N ASP A 222 -28.84 -31.50 -6.96
CA ASP A 222 -29.99 -30.75 -7.44
C ASP A 222 -30.90 -31.62 -8.32
N THR A 223 -30.33 -32.42 -9.24
CA THR A 223 -31.09 -33.43 -10.00
C THR A 223 -31.82 -34.42 -9.09
N PHE A 224 -31.22 -34.81 -7.96
CA PHE A 224 -31.88 -35.67 -6.97
C PHE A 224 -33.01 -34.94 -6.24
N LYS A 225 -32.74 -33.73 -5.72
CA LYS A 225 -33.74 -32.90 -5.02
C LYS A 225 -34.97 -32.62 -5.89
N ASP A 226 -34.77 -32.20 -7.14
CA ASP A 226 -35.83 -32.01 -8.14
C ASP A 226 -36.64 -33.30 -8.37
N SER A 227 -35.97 -34.46 -8.42
CA SER A 227 -36.66 -35.76 -8.62
C SER A 227 -37.53 -36.21 -7.45
N GLN A 228 -37.27 -35.71 -6.23
CA GLN A 228 -38.06 -35.98 -5.02
C GLN A 228 -38.99 -34.81 -4.61
N GLY A 229 -38.87 -33.65 -5.26
CA GLY A 229 -39.59 -32.43 -4.91
C GLY A 229 -39.07 -31.72 -3.64
N TYR A 230 -37.79 -31.93 -3.29
CA TYR A 230 -37.13 -31.25 -2.17
C TYR A 230 -36.59 -29.88 -2.58
N ALA A 231 -36.59 -28.93 -1.65
CA ALA A 231 -36.14 -27.55 -1.91
C ALA A 231 -34.81 -27.22 -1.19
N LEU A 232 -34.48 -27.94 -0.12
CA LEU A 232 -33.29 -27.73 0.69
C LEU A 232 -32.55 -29.04 0.94
N ASP A 233 -31.22 -28.97 1.07
CA ASP A 233 -30.38 -30.06 1.58
C ASP A 233 -30.87 -30.60 2.95
N THR A 234 -31.58 -29.76 3.72
CA THR A 234 -32.15 -30.14 5.01
C THR A 234 -33.37 -31.05 4.91
N ASP A 235 -33.92 -31.28 3.72
CA ASP A 235 -35.13 -32.09 3.52
C ASP A 235 -34.81 -33.59 3.35
N LEU A 236 -33.59 -33.91 2.90
CA LEU A 236 -33.15 -35.29 2.61
C LEU A 236 -33.04 -36.16 3.87
N THR A 237 -33.47 -37.41 3.75
CA THR A 237 -33.39 -38.43 4.80
C THR A 237 -32.02 -39.11 4.84
N GLY A 238 -31.80 -39.97 5.83
CA GLY A 238 -30.56 -40.76 5.91
C GLY A 238 -30.35 -41.70 4.72
N ASP A 239 -31.42 -42.24 4.15
CA ASP A 239 -31.33 -43.23 3.06
C ASP A 239 -31.20 -42.55 1.68
N ASP A 240 -31.72 -41.32 1.51
CA ASP A 240 -31.44 -40.49 0.33
C ASP A 240 -29.94 -40.20 0.20
N TRP A 241 -29.27 -39.92 1.33
CA TRP A 241 -27.83 -39.73 1.35
C TRP A 241 -27.04 -41.03 1.09
N VAL A 242 -27.61 -42.21 1.34
CA VAL A 242 -26.97 -43.49 0.96
C VAL A 242 -26.94 -43.65 -0.56
N ASP A 243 -28.05 -43.35 -1.25
CA ASP A 243 -28.13 -43.36 -2.72
C ASP A 243 -27.18 -42.30 -3.32
N LEU A 244 -27.26 -41.05 -2.85
CA LEU A 244 -26.37 -39.97 -3.31
C LEU A 244 -24.88 -40.28 -3.09
N VAL A 245 -24.49 -40.89 -1.96
CA VAL A 245 -23.11 -41.36 -1.74
C VAL A 245 -22.70 -42.44 -2.75
N GLY A 246 -23.63 -43.31 -3.18
CA GLY A 246 -23.43 -44.23 -4.29
C GLY A 246 -23.13 -43.49 -5.60
N ARG A 247 -24.06 -42.62 -6.02
CA ARG A 247 -23.96 -41.82 -7.26
C ARG A 247 -22.69 -40.95 -7.30
N TYR A 248 -22.28 -40.39 -6.16
CA TYR A 248 -21.05 -39.62 -6.01
C TYR A 248 -19.80 -40.47 -6.24
N LYS A 249 -19.73 -41.68 -5.67
CA LYS A 249 -18.61 -42.62 -5.91
C LYS A 249 -18.56 -43.10 -7.36
N ASP A 250 -19.72 -43.39 -7.97
CA ASP A 250 -19.82 -43.79 -9.38
C ASP A 250 -19.36 -42.66 -10.33
N ALA A 251 -19.71 -41.40 -10.03
CA ALA A 251 -19.23 -40.24 -10.78
C ALA A 251 -17.71 -40.06 -10.67
N VAL A 252 -17.15 -40.17 -9.45
CA VAL A 252 -15.69 -40.12 -9.22
C VAL A 252 -14.98 -41.26 -9.97
N ALA A 253 -15.50 -42.48 -9.93
CA ALA A 253 -14.93 -43.63 -10.62
C ALA A 253 -14.93 -43.44 -12.14
N ARG A 254 -16.02 -42.92 -12.71
CA ARG A 254 -16.16 -42.64 -14.14
C ARG A 254 -15.20 -41.53 -14.61
N GLU A 255 -15.16 -40.40 -13.92
CA GLU A 255 -14.44 -39.21 -14.40
C GLU A 255 -12.95 -39.23 -14.07
N THR A 256 -12.55 -39.81 -12.92
CA THR A 256 -11.13 -39.92 -12.53
C THR A 256 -10.47 -41.24 -12.96
N GLY A 257 -11.27 -42.21 -13.41
CA GLY A 257 -10.83 -43.57 -13.77
C GLY A 257 -10.40 -44.43 -12.58
N LYS A 258 -10.79 -44.06 -11.34
CA LYS A 258 -10.44 -44.76 -10.09
C LYS A 258 -11.54 -44.62 -9.04
N ASP A 259 -11.77 -45.70 -8.30
CA ASP A 259 -12.72 -45.71 -7.19
C ASP A 259 -12.31 -44.74 -6.07
N PHE A 260 -13.29 -44.20 -5.34
CA PHE A 260 -13.05 -43.35 -4.18
C PHE A 260 -12.28 -44.11 -3.08
N PRO A 261 -11.12 -43.60 -2.60
CA PRO A 261 -10.20 -44.37 -1.76
C PRO A 261 -10.83 -44.77 -0.41
N GLN A 262 -10.94 -46.08 -0.18
CA GLN A 262 -11.53 -46.63 1.05
C GLN A 262 -10.52 -46.80 2.20
N ASP A 263 -9.21 -46.75 1.96
CA ASP A 263 -8.17 -46.80 3.00
C ASP A 263 -7.91 -45.39 3.59
N PRO A 264 -8.16 -45.16 4.89
CA PRO A 264 -7.87 -43.89 5.56
C PRO A 264 -6.41 -43.43 5.48
N HIS A 265 -5.43 -44.34 5.39
CA HIS A 265 -4.03 -43.95 5.24
C HIS A 265 -3.76 -43.39 3.83
N ASP A 266 -4.30 -44.02 2.78
CA ASP A 266 -4.19 -43.48 1.42
C ASP A 266 -4.94 -42.15 1.27
N GLN A 267 -6.12 -42.01 1.91
CA GLN A 267 -6.80 -40.72 2.05
C GLN A 267 -5.88 -39.67 2.67
N LEU A 268 -5.26 -39.97 3.82
CA LEU A 268 -4.40 -39.02 4.54
C LEU A 268 -3.17 -38.60 3.71
N TRP A 269 -2.49 -39.55 3.04
CA TRP A 269 -1.33 -39.24 2.20
C TRP A 269 -1.71 -38.44 0.95
N GLY A 270 -2.86 -38.72 0.34
CA GLY A 270 -3.44 -37.90 -0.72
C GLY A 270 -3.67 -36.46 -0.27
N ALA A 271 -4.35 -36.26 0.86
CA ALA A 271 -4.63 -34.93 1.42
C ALA A 271 -3.34 -34.15 1.79
N ILE A 272 -2.32 -34.82 2.34
CA ILE A 272 -0.99 -34.21 2.60
C ILE A 272 -0.32 -33.78 1.29
N GLY A 273 -0.36 -34.62 0.25
CA GLY A 273 0.18 -34.31 -1.08
C GLY A 273 -0.55 -33.15 -1.79
N ALA A 274 -1.88 -33.08 -1.64
CA ALA A 274 -2.70 -31.99 -2.14
C ALA A 274 -2.37 -30.65 -1.47
N VAL A 275 -2.26 -30.61 -0.13
CA VAL A 275 -1.92 -29.37 0.60
C VAL A 275 -0.52 -28.85 0.26
N PHE A 276 0.46 -29.72 0.03
CA PHE A 276 1.76 -29.25 -0.48
C PHE A 276 1.68 -28.81 -1.95
N SER A 277 0.88 -29.49 -2.78
CA SER A 277 0.68 -29.13 -4.19
C SER A 277 -0.05 -27.79 -4.38
N SER A 278 -1.01 -27.45 -3.50
CA SER A 278 -1.75 -26.20 -3.56
C SER A 278 -0.88 -24.95 -3.32
N TRP A 279 0.31 -25.11 -2.72
CA TRP A 279 1.29 -24.03 -2.66
C TRP A 279 1.71 -23.51 -4.04
N MET A 280 1.69 -24.34 -5.09
CA MET A 280 2.08 -23.94 -6.45
C MET A 280 0.90 -23.86 -7.43
N ASN A 281 -0.34 -23.81 -6.94
CA ASN A 281 -1.50 -23.53 -7.79
C ASN A 281 -1.52 -22.05 -8.26
N ALA A 282 -2.17 -21.76 -9.38
CA ALA A 282 -2.15 -20.44 -10.00
C ALA A 282 -2.72 -19.33 -9.09
N ARG A 283 -3.73 -19.65 -8.28
CA ARG A 283 -4.34 -18.72 -7.32
C ARG A 283 -3.35 -18.34 -6.21
N ALA A 284 -2.66 -19.30 -5.60
CA ALA A 284 -1.66 -19.04 -4.55
C ALA A 284 -0.42 -18.31 -5.09
N VAL A 285 0.09 -18.67 -6.27
CA VAL A 285 1.19 -17.96 -6.95
C VAL A 285 0.83 -16.49 -7.20
N THR A 286 -0.39 -16.23 -7.70
CA THR A 286 -0.88 -14.87 -7.95
C THR A 286 -1.02 -14.07 -6.65
N TYR A 287 -1.64 -14.66 -5.61
CA TYR A 287 -1.79 -14.02 -4.29
C TYR A 287 -0.44 -13.70 -3.65
N ARG A 288 0.55 -14.60 -3.77
CA ARG A 288 1.91 -14.35 -3.26
C ARG A 288 2.58 -13.17 -3.94
N ARG A 289 2.42 -13.02 -5.26
CA ARG A 289 2.94 -11.88 -6.03
C ARG A 289 2.23 -10.55 -5.73
N LEU A 290 0.99 -10.59 -5.27
CA LEU A 290 0.21 -9.39 -4.89
C LEU A 290 0.44 -8.94 -3.43
N HIS A 291 1.20 -9.70 -2.65
CA HIS A 291 1.40 -9.47 -1.21
C HIS A 291 2.83 -9.76 -0.73
N ASP A 292 3.81 -9.79 -1.66
CA ASP A 292 5.24 -10.00 -1.41
C ASP A 292 5.59 -11.19 -0.51
N ILE A 293 4.86 -12.31 -0.69
CA ILE A 293 5.10 -13.55 0.04
C ILE A 293 6.09 -14.40 -0.76
N PRO A 294 7.31 -14.69 -0.27
CA PRO A 294 8.26 -15.53 -0.98
C PRO A 294 7.78 -16.97 -1.14
N GLU A 295 7.95 -17.53 -2.34
CA GLU A 295 7.66 -18.94 -2.64
C GLU A 295 8.43 -19.92 -1.74
N SER A 296 9.66 -19.57 -1.38
CA SER A 296 10.56 -20.38 -0.56
C SER A 296 10.08 -20.65 0.88
N TRP A 297 9.01 -19.98 1.35
CA TRP A 297 8.46 -20.19 2.69
C TRP A 297 7.65 -21.48 2.84
N GLY A 298 7.06 -22.00 1.75
CA GLY A 298 6.19 -23.18 1.79
C GLY A 298 4.94 -23.03 2.67
N THR A 299 4.26 -24.16 2.90
CA THR A 299 3.09 -24.26 3.77
C THR A 299 3.23 -25.46 4.71
N ALA A 300 2.68 -25.36 5.92
CA ALA A 300 2.58 -26.47 6.87
C ALA A 300 1.23 -27.20 6.73
N VAL A 301 1.20 -28.48 7.08
CA VAL A 301 -0.04 -29.29 7.13
C VAL A 301 -0.41 -29.53 8.58
N ASN A 302 -1.64 -29.24 8.97
CA ASN A 302 -2.16 -29.49 10.31
C ASN A 302 -3.18 -30.61 10.22
N VAL A 303 -2.90 -31.73 10.88
CA VAL A 303 -3.82 -32.88 11.00
C VAL A 303 -4.40 -32.84 12.40
N GLN A 304 -5.73 -32.75 12.52
CA GLN A 304 -6.40 -32.53 13.79
C GLN A 304 -7.65 -33.40 13.90
N ALA A 305 -7.88 -34.01 15.06
CA ALA A 305 -9.09 -34.78 15.33
C ALA A 305 -10.35 -33.96 15.03
N MET A 306 -11.31 -34.57 14.34
CA MET A 306 -12.62 -33.97 14.11
C MET A 306 -13.38 -33.81 15.42
N VAL A 307 -14.10 -32.70 15.51
CA VAL A 307 -15.18 -32.46 16.46
C VAL A 307 -16.38 -31.92 15.69
N PHE A 308 -17.59 -32.32 16.07
CA PHE A 308 -18.77 -32.16 15.23
C PHE A 308 -19.77 -31.15 15.80
N GLY A 309 -19.99 -30.06 15.08
CA GLY A 309 -21.03 -29.07 15.39
C GLY A 309 -22.43 -29.50 14.90
N ASN A 310 -22.53 -30.57 14.11
CA ASN A 310 -23.74 -31.09 13.47
C ASN A 310 -24.26 -32.40 14.12
N MET A 311 -23.95 -32.65 15.39
CA MET A 311 -24.56 -33.72 16.19
C MET A 311 -25.75 -33.18 17.02
N GLY A 312 -26.80 -32.74 16.33
CA GLY A 312 -28.06 -32.28 16.95
C GLY A 312 -27.98 -30.93 17.67
N GLU A 313 -29.08 -30.54 18.33
CA GLU A 313 -29.30 -29.21 18.91
C GLU A 313 -28.39 -28.84 20.10
N THR A 314 -27.67 -29.81 20.67
CA THR A 314 -26.63 -29.55 21.70
C THR A 314 -25.25 -29.29 21.10
N SER A 315 -25.13 -29.33 19.77
CA SER A 315 -23.90 -29.10 19.02
C SER A 315 -24.03 -27.86 18.13
N ALA A 316 -22.91 -27.16 17.90
CA ALA A 316 -22.87 -25.92 17.14
C ALA A 316 -21.46 -25.62 16.59
N THR A 317 -21.35 -24.65 15.70
CA THR A 317 -20.06 -24.12 15.23
C THR A 317 -20.14 -22.60 15.08
N GLY A 318 -19.02 -21.88 15.22
CA GLY A 318 -19.03 -20.42 15.14
C GLY A 318 -17.67 -19.76 14.96
N VAL A 319 -17.72 -18.47 14.65
CA VAL A 319 -16.57 -17.60 14.44
C VAL A 319 -16.75 -16.34 15.28
N ALA A 320 -15.74 -15.97 16.06
CA ALA A 320 -15.82 -14.89 17.04
C ALA A 320 -14.56 -14.02 17.07
N PHE A 321 -14.76 -12.73 17.27
CA PHE A 321 -13.74 -11.71 17.47
C PHE A 321 -13.81 -11.18 18.90
N THR A 322 -12.69 -11.03 19.59
CA THR A 322 -12.66 -10.53 20.99
C THR A 322 -13.12 -9.07 21.10
N ARG A 323 -13.00 -8.30 20.01
CA ARG A 323 -13.55 -6.94 19.82
C ARG A 323 -14.11 -6.82 18.41
N ASN A 324 -15.09 -5.96 18.19
CA ASN A 324 -15.72 -5.78 16.89
C ASN A 324 -14.68 -5.32 15.83
N PRO A 325 -14.49 -6.07 14.72
CA PRO A 325 -13.44 -5.79 13.72
C PRO A 325 -13.73 -4.56 12.85
N SER A 326 -14.96 -4.06 12.84
CA SER A 326 -15.41 -2.91 12.03
C SER A 326 -15.44 -1.61 12.82
N THR A 327 -15.89 -1.64 14.08
CA THR A 327 -16.02 -0.47 14.96
C THR A 327 -14.89 -0.31 15.97
N GLY A 328 -14.19 -1.40 16.30
CA GLY A 328 -13.18 -1.47 17.35
C GLY A 328 -13.71 -1.59 18.77
N GLU A 329 -15.03 -1.74 18.95
CA GLU A 329 -15.63 -1.82 20.30
C GLU A 329 -15.23 -3.10 21.04
N SER A 330 -14.82 -2.95 22.30
CA SER A 330 -14.48 -4.05 23.24
C SER A 330 -15.70 -4.87 23.71
N LYS A 331 -16.41 -5.49 22.76
CA LYS A 331 -17.42 -6.54 22.97
C LYS A 331 -17.08 -7.76 22.12
N LEU A 332 -17.39 -8.95 22.65
CA LEU A 332 -17.37 -10.19 21.88
C LEU A 332 -18.36 -10.07 20.71
N TYR A 333 -17.85 -10.17 19.49
CA TYR A 333 -18.62 -10.01 18.25
C TYR A 333 -18.44 -11.23 17.35
N GLY A 334 -19.51 -11.74 16.78
CA GLY A 334 -19.45 -12.89 15.87
C GLY A 334 -20.72 -13.72 15.89
N GLU A 335 -20.67 -14.82 15.16
CA GLU A 335 -21.82 -15.58 14.70
C GLU A 335 -21.64 -17.09 14.94
N PHE A 336 -22.74 -17.80 15.12
CA PHE A 336 -22.76 -19.25 15.27
C PHE A 336 -23.96 -19.89 14.56
N LEU A 337 -23.88 -21.19 14.32
CA LEU A 337 -24.99 -22.03 13.86
C LEU A 337 -25.09 -23.27 14.74
N ILE A 338 -26.30 -23.54 15.23
CA ILE A 338 -26.67 -24.80 15.90
C ILE A 338 -26.81 -25.89 14.84
N ASN A 339 -26.35 -27.10 15.17
CA ASN A 339 -26.47 -28.29 14.34
C ASN A 339 -25.90 -28.08 12.92
N ALA A 340 -24.62 -27.73 12.82
CA ALA A 340 -23.94 -27.25 11.60
C ALA A 340 -22.43 -27.56 11.58
N GLN A 341 -21.82 -27.58 10.39
CA GLN A 341 -20.35 -27.57 10.23
C GLN A 341 -19.83 -26.17 9.89
N GLY A 342 -18.53 -25.93 10.12
CA GLY A 342 -17.92 -24.61 9.87
C GLY A 342 -18.03 -24.12 8.43
N GLU A 343 -18.21 -25.04 7.48
CA GLU A 343 -18.56 -24.79 6.09
C GLU A 343 -19.89 -24.02 5.95
N ASP A 344 -20.94 -24.43 6.67
CA ASP A 344 -22.28 -23.83 6.57
C ASP A 344 -22.29 -22.35 7.01
N VAL A 345 -21.41 -21.98 7.95
CA VAL A 345 -21.20 -20.59 8.42
C VAL A 345 -20.46 -19.76 7.37
N VAL A 346 -19.52 -20.35 6.63
CA VAL A 346 -18.73 -19.64 5.61
C VAL A 346 -19.46 -19.54 4.27
N ALA A 347 -20.25 -20.54 3.91
CA ALA A 347 -21.03 -20.58 2.67
C ALA A 347 -22.30 -19.71 2.73
N GLY A 348 -22.77 -19.34 3.93
CA GLY A 348 -23.94 -18.46 4.11
C GLY A 348 -25.30 -19.09 3.77
N ILE A 349 -25.34 -20.40 3.46
CA ILE A 349 -26.54 -21.17 3.08
C ILE A 349 -27.61 -21.10 4.18
N ARG A 350 -27.20 -21.03 5.45
CA ARG A 350 -28.08 -20.87 6.61
C ARG A 350 -27.76 -19.54 7.29
N THR A 351 -28.77 -18.67 7.46
CA THR A 351 -28.62 -17.39 8.19
C THR A 351 -28.08 -17.65 9.60
N PRO A 352 -26.87 -17.13 9.94
CA PRO A 352 -26.25 -17.32 11.25
C PRO A 352 -27.06 -16.69 12.40
N GLN A 353 -26.64 -17.01 13.63
CA GLN A 353 -27.24 -16.52 14.87
C GLN A 353 -26.20 -15.71 15.67
N ASP A 354 -26.66 -14.71 16.43
CA ASP A 354 -25.81 -13.84 17.24
C ASP A 354 -25.20 -14.56 18.46
N ILE A 355 -23.90 -14.39 18.71
CA ILE A 355 -23.25 -15.02 19.88
C ILE A 355 -23.75 -14.42 21.21
N THR A 356 -24.04 -13.11 21.27
CA THR A 356 -24.48 -12.44 22.51
C THR A 356 -25.94 -11.99 22.45
N GLU A 357 -26.60 -11.99 23.60
CA GLU A 357 -27.98 -11.53 23.78
C GLU A 357 -28.12 -10.00 23.61
N TYR A 358 -27.00 -9.27 23.66
CA TYR A 358 -26.92 -7.86 23.26
C TYR A 358 -26.95 -7.72 21.72
N ALA A 359 -26.07 -8.42 21.00
CA ALA A 359 -25.99 -8.34 19.54
C ALA A 359 -27.31 -8.77 18.88
N ARG A 360 -27.93 -9.83 19.39
CA ARG A 360 -29.26 -10.31 18.97
C ARG A 360 -30.37 -9.24 19.04
N LYS A 361 -30.29 -8.33 20.01
CA LYS A 361 -31.25 -7.21 20.16
C LYS A 361 -30.92 -6.02 19.27
N GLU A 362 -29.66 -5.86 18.89
CA GLU A 362 -29.20 -4.84 17.94
C GLU A 362 -29.45 -5.27 16.48
N SER A 363 -29.34 -6.57 16.17
CA SER A 363 -29.68 -7.18 14.88
C SER A 363 -31.19 -7.33 14.65
N GLY A 364 -31.99 -7.34 15.73
CA GLY A 364 -33.44 -7.60 15.69
C GLY A 364 -33.80 -9.07 15.50
N SER A 365 -32.88 -10.00 15.76
CA SER A 365 -33.08 -11.43 15.49
C SER A 365 -34.08 -12.10 16.46
N ASP A 366 -34.96 -12.91 15.86
CA ASP A 366 -35.93 -13.77 16.52
C ASP A 366 -35.31 -15.06 17.07
N LYS A 367 -34.27 -15.57 16.41
CA LYS A 367 -33.48 -16.74 16.84
C LYS A 367 -32.73 -16.46 18.14
N ALA A 368 -32.52 -17.50 18.94
CA ALA A 368 -31.84 -17.38 20.23
C ALA A 368 -30.34 -17.06 20.09
N SER A 369 -29.81 -16.28 21.04
CA SER A 369 -28.38 -16.00 21.16
C SER A 369 -27.61 -17.23 21.70
N MET A 370 -26.32 -17.39 21.39
CA MET A 370 -25.51 -18.48 21.96
C MET A 370 -25.49 -18.43 23.50
N GLU A 371 -25.46 -17.22 24.04
CA GLU A 371 -25.64 -16.90 25.47
C GLU A 371 -26.91 -17.51 26.08
N THR A 372 -28.00 -17.58 25.33
CA THR A 372 -29.29 -18.16 25.77
C THR A 372 -29.39 -19.65 25.46
N ALA A 373 -28.98 -20.08 24.25
CA ALA A 373 -29.13 -21.45 23.79
C ALA A 373 -28.10 -22.43 24.37
N MET A 374 -26.86 -21.97 24.61
CA MET A 374 -25.74 -22.79 25.06
C MET A 374 -24.93 -22.11 26.19
N PRO A 375 -25.57 -21.73 27.32
CA PRO A 375 -24.97 -20.87 28.35
C PRO A 375 -23.68 -21.43 28.97
N ALA A 376 -23.55 -22.75 29.08
CA ALA A 376 -22.33 -23.39 29.57
C ALA A 376 -21.14 -23.21 28.62
N ALA A 377 -21.35 -23.45 27.31
CA ALA A 377 -20.34 -23.25 26.28
C ALA A 377 -20.02 -21.76 26.09
N PHE A 378 -21.04 -20.88 26.12
CA PHE A 378 -20.85 -19.43 26.06
C PHE A 378 -20.02 -18.89 27.24
N LYS A 379 -20.25 -19.39 28.46
CA LYS A 379 -19.46 -19.03 29.65
C LYS A 379 -17.99 -19.44 29.52
N GLU A 380 -17.71 -20.61 28.93
CA GLU A 380 -16.34 -21.04 28.68
C GLU A 380 -15.69 -20.24 27.53
N LEU A 381 -16.41 -19.98 26.44
CA LEU A 381 -15.95 -19.09 25.36
C LEU A 381 -15.62 -17.69 25.90
N THR A 382 -16.42 -17.20 26.86
CA THR A 382 -16.20 -15.94 27.58
C THR A 382 -14.89 -15.93 28.39
N ARG A 383 -14.58 -17.04 29.08
CA ARG A 383 -13.28 -17.23 29.76
C ARG A 383 -12.13 -17.25 28.76
N ILE A 384 -12.32 -17.92 27.61
CA ILE A 384 -11.30 -18.11 26.59
C ILE A 384 -10.97 -16.82 25.83
N TYR A 385 -11.97 -15.99 25.44
CA TYR A 385 -11.70 -14.68 24.81
C TYR A 385 -10.78 -13.84 25.71
N THR A 386 -11.08 -13.81 27.02
CA THR A 386 -10.39 -12.98 28.00
C THR A 386 -8.93 -13.40 28.15
N LEU A 387 -8.67 -14.72 28.11
CA LEU A 387 -7.32 -15.27 28.21
C LEU A 387 -6.53 -15.06 26.91
N LEU A 388 -7.14 -15.27 25.75
CA LEU A 388 -6.52 -15.10 24.44
C LEU A 388 -6.11 -13.65 24.17
N GLU A 389 -7.00 -12.69 24.38
CA GLU A 389 -6.67 -11.26 24.18
C GLU A 389 -5.58 -10.78 25.15
N LYS A 390 -5.57 -11.25 26.40
CA LYS A 390 -4.51 -10.92 27.37
C LYS A 390 -3.17 -11.59 27.06
N HIS A 391 -3.18 -12.82 26.53
CA HIS A 391 -1.96 -13.55 26.16
C HIS A 391 -1.32 -12.97 24.89
N TYR A 392 -2.08 -12.87 23.79
CA TYR A 392 -1.59 -12.29 22.54
C TYR A 392 -1.48 -10.76 22.60
N ARG A 393 -2.07 -10.15 23.64
CA ARG A 393 -2.09 -8.71 23.93
C ARG A 393 -2.71 -7.90 22.79
N ASP A 394 -3.63 -8.49 22.01
CA ASP A 394 -4.26 -7.92 20.82
C ASP A 394 -5.60 -8.62 20.54
N MET A 395 -6.49 -7.96 19.79
CA MET A 395 -7.77 -8.55 19.38
C MET A 395 -7.57 -9.82 18.56
N GLN A 396 -8.23 -10.91 18.96
CA GLN A 396 -8.17 -12.21 18.29
C GLN A 396 -9.45 -12.52 17.52
N ASP A 397 -9.26 -13.17 16.38
CA ASP A 397 -10.22 -13.86 15.51
C ASP A 397 -10.11 -15.37 15.83
N MET A 398 -11.24 -16.01 16.10
CA MET A 398 -11.34 -17.33 16.74
C MET A 398 -12.38 -18.21 16.03
N GLU A 399 -12.01 -19.46 15.73
CA GLU A 399 -12.93 -20.50 15.23
C GLU A 399 -13.20 -21.50 16.36
N PHE A 400 -14.47 -21.86 16.60
CA PHE A 400 -14.86 -22.80 17.64
C PHE A 400 -15.99 -23.74 17.23
N THR A 401 -16.09 -24.87 17.92
CA THR A 401 -17.16 -25.86 17.77
C THR A 401 -17.63 -26.30 19.15
N VAL A 402 -18.94 -26.46 19.31
CA VAL A 402 -19.56 -27.13 20.45
C VAL A 402 -19.99 -28.51 19.98
N GLU A 403 -19.51 -29.55 20.64
CA GLU A 403 -19.87 -30.94 20.37
C GLU A 403 -20.59 -31.47 21.62
N GLN A 404 -21.90 -31.77 21.51
CA GLN A 404 -22.73 -32.26 22.61
C GLN A 404 -22.56 -31.45 23.92
N GLY A 405 -22.59 -30.12 23.81
CA GLY A 405 -22.42 -29.17 24.93
C GLY A 405 -20.96 -28.86 25.31
N LYS A 406 -19.97 -29.59 24.79
CA LYS A 406 -18.54 -29.35 25.07
C LYS A 406 -17.92 -28.38 24.05
N LEU A 407 -17.41 -27.25 24.52
CA LEU A 407 -16.68 -26.29 23.68
C LEU A 407 -15.27 -26.80 23.32
N TRP A 408 -14.90 -26.62 22.05
CA TRP A 408 -13.59 -26.88 21.47
C TRP A 408 -13.12 -25.67 20.63
N MET A 409 -11.85 -25.29 20.76
CA MET A 409 -11.21 -24.21 20.00
C MET A 409 -10.44 -24.77 18.80
N LEU A 410 -10.82 -24.36 17.58
CA LEU A 410 -10.22 -24.84 16.33
C LEU A 410 -9.10 -23.93 15.82
N GLN A 411 -9.22 -22.61 16.01
CA GLN A 411 -8.22 -21.65 15.57
C GLN A 411 -8.25 -20.39 16.43
N THR A 412 -7.10 -19.74 16.57
CA THR A 412 -7.02 -18.32 16.92
C THR A 412 -5.97 -17.63 16.05
N ARG A 413 -6.15 -16.34 15.76
CA ARG A 413 -5.19 -15.48 15.04
C ARG A 413 -5.47 -14.01 15.37
N GLY A 414 -4.47 -13.13 15.26
CA GLY A 414 -4.71 -11.68 15.36
C GLY A 414 -5.69 -11.23 14.28
N GLY A 415 -6.84 -10.68 14.68
CA GLY A 415 -7.97 -10.50 13.77
C GLY A 415 -7.78 -9.36 12.79
N LYS A 416 -8.18 -9.58 11.53
CA LYS A 416 -8.30 -8.51 10.53
C LYS A 416 -9.36 -7.50 10.99
N ARG A 417 -9.13 -6.21 10.73
CA ARG A 417 -9.94 -5.10 11.25
C ARG A 417 -9.79 -3.85 10.38
N THR A 418 -10.75 -2.93 10.43
CA THR A 418 -10.68 -1.63 9.74
C THR A 418 -9.62 -0.71 10.37
N ALA A 419 -9.20 0.35 9.65
CA ALA A 419 -8.32 1.39 10.22
C ALA A 419 -8.92 2.02 11.50
N LYS A 420 -10.23 2.30 11.47
CA LYS A 420 -11.01 2.80 12.63
C LYS A 420 -10.92 1.84 13.82
N ALA A 421 -11.17 0.54 13.59
CA ALA A 421 -11.08 -0.47 14.62
C ALA A 421 -9.65 -0.65 15.14
N ALA A 422 -8.64 -0.61 14.26
CA ALA A 422 -7.23 -0.68 14.65
C ALA A 422 -6.84 0.46 15.61
N LEU A 423 -7.21 1.71 15.30
CA LEU A 423 -6.98 2.87 16.16
C LEU A 423 -7.64 2.69 17.53
N ARG A 424 -8.94 2.38 17.56
CA ARG A 424 -9.69 2.25 18.81
C ARG A 424 -9.13 1.13 19.68
N ILE A 425 -8.91 -0.06 19.12
CA ILE A 425 -8.36 -1.22 19.84
C ILE A 425 -6.95 -0.91 20.37
N ALA A 426 -6.09 -0.24 19.61
CA ALA A 426 -4.75 0.12 20.07
C ALA A 426 -4.75 1.17 21.20
N VAL A 427 -5.72 2.09 21.22
CA VAL A 427 -5.87 3.09 22.28
C VAL A 427 -6.52 2.48 23.53
N GLU A 428 -7.58 1.67 23.39
CA GLU A 428 -8.22 0.96 24.49
C GLU A 428 -7.24 0.01 25.20
N LEU A 429 -6.56 -0.90 24.48
CA LEU A 429 -5.56 -1.81 25.05
C LEU A 429 -4.41 -1.09 25.78
N ALA A 430 -4.09 0.15 25.38
CA ALA A 430 -3.06 0.96 26.02
C ALA A 430 -3.55 1.69 27.28
N ASN A 431 -4.84 2.06 27.31
CA ASN A 431 -5.49 2.64 28.48
C ASN A 431 -5.81 1.57 29.55
N GLU A 432 -6.14 0.34 29.12
CA GLU A 432 -6.28 -0.85 29.96
C GLU A 432 -4.94 -1.37 30.52
N GLY A 433 -3.81 -0.88 30.01
CA GLY A 433 -2.47 -1.30 30.43
C GLY A 433 -1.99 -2.64 29.87
N LEU A 434 -2.76 -3.30 28.99
CA LEU A 434 -2.33 -4.51 28.28
C LEU A 434 -1.10 -4.22 27.39
N ILE A 435 -1.04 -3.03 26.78
CA ILE A 435 0.07 -2.57 25.93
C ILE A 435 0.59 -1.19 26.34
N SER A 436 1.82 -0.87 25.94
CA SER A 436 2.35 0.49 26.16
C SER A 436 1.87 1.44 25.06
N ARG A 437 1.81 2.76 25.35
CA ARG A 437 1.51 3.79 24.34
C ARG A 437 2.44 3.73 23.12
N LYS A 438 3.72 3.38 23.35
CA LYS A 438 4.72 3.15 22.28
C LYS A 438 4.34 1.94 21.42
N GLU A 439 3.89 0.86 22.04
CA GLU A 439 3.44 -0.35 21.36
C GLU A 439 2.16 -0.09 20.54
N ALA A 440 1.20 0.67 21.07
CA ALA A 440 0.02 1.13 20.34
C ALA A 440 0.41 1.92 19.07
N VAL A 441 1.30 2.91 19.20
CA VAL A 441 1.86 3.67 18.07
C VAL A 441 2.52 2.75 17.02
N THR A 442 3.17 1.65 17.43
CA THR A 442 3.75 0.68 16.46
C THR A 442 2.77 -0.28 15.80
N ARG A 443 1.55 -0.46 16.34
CA ARG A 443 0.58 -1.45 15.84
C ARG A 443 -0.23 -0.97 14.65
N ILE A 444 -0.48 0.33 14.56
CA ILE A 444 -1.18 0.93 13.42
C ILE A 444 -0.29 0.84 12.17
N ASP A 445 -0.89 0.57 11.02
CA ASP A 445 -0.25 0.76 9.73
C ASP A 445 -0.43 2.22 9.28
N PRO A 446 0.63 3.00 9.03
CA PRO A 446 0.49 4.38 8.59
C PRO A 446 -0.32 4.54 7.29
N ALA A 447 -0.20 3.61 6.33
CA ALA A 447 -0.94 3.69 5.07
C ALA A 447 -2.46 3.56 5.27
N SER A 448 -2.89 2.73 6.23
CA SER A 448 -4.32 2.58 6.59
C SER A 448 -4.99 3.88 7.06
N LEU A 449 -4.24 4.93 7.43
CA LEU A 449 -4.83 6.21 7.85
C LEU A 449 -5.51 6.98 6.70
N ASP A 450 -5.13 6.78 5.43
CA ASP A 450 -5.81 7.44 4.29
C ASP A 450 -7.32 7.12 4.26
N GLN A 451 -7.72 5.92 4.71
CA GLN A 451 -9.12 5.48 4.84
C GLN A 451 -9.94 6.31 5.86
N LEU A 452 -9.29 7.15 6.65
CA LEU A 452 -9.89 7.97 7.71
C LEU A 452 -9.79 9.48 7.42
N LEU A 453 -9.29 9.84 6.23
CA LEU A 453 -8.93 11.21 5.85
C LEU A 453 -9.69 11.70 4.60
N HIS A 454 -10.23 10.78 3.79
CA HIS A 454 -11.01 11.07 2.59
C HIS A 454 -12.40 10.39 2.65
N PRO A 455 -13.43 10.92 1.95
CA PRO A 455 -14.71 10.23 1.77
C PRO A 455 -14.55 8.87 1.08
N THR A 456 -15.41 7.91 1.40
CA THR A 456 -15.39 6.57 0.81
C THR A 456 -16.77 6.16 0.32
N ILE A 457 -16.86 5.37 -0.76
CA ILE A 457 -18.12 4.73 -1.18
C ILE A 457 -18.62 3.80 -0.07
N ASP A 458 -19.91 3.84 0.22
CA ASP A 458 -20.55 2.92 1.17
C ASP A 458 -20.32 1.44 0.76
N PRO A 459 -19.76 0.59 1.63
CA PRO A 459 -19.57 -0.84 1.33
C PRO A 459 -20.86 -1.60 0.97
N ALA A 460 -22.03 -1.11 1.38
CA ALA A 460 -23.33 -1.70 1.01
C ALA A 460 -23.82 -1.28 -0.40
N ALA A 461 -23.17 -0.32 -1.05
CA ALA A 461 -23.57 0.17 -2.37
C ALA A 461 -23.18 -0.81 -3.49
N LYS A 462 -24.15 -1.18 -4.34
CA LYS A 462 -23.91 -2.00 -5.53
C LYS A 462 -23.12 -1.21 -6.59
N ARG A 463 -21.85 -1.59 -6.79
CA ARG A 463 -20.91 -0.93 -7.71
C ARG A 463 -21.14 -1.31 -9.17
N ASP A 464 -21.62 -0.38 -10.01
CA ASP A 464 -21.59 -0.48 -11.48
C ASP A 464 -20.28 0.10 -12.02
N VAL A 465 -19.19 -0.69 -11.94
CA VAL A 465 -17.85 -0.28 -12.38
C VAL A 465 -17.79 -0.29 -13.92
N ILE A 466 -17.61 0.89 -14.51
CA ILE A 466 -17.54 1.09 -15.97
C ILE A 466 -16.10 1.11 -16.51
N ALA A 467 -15.12 1.50 -15.69
CA ALA A 467 -13.71 1.48 -16.07
C ALA A 467 -12.79 1.35 -14.85
N THR A 468 -11.51 1.09 -15.09
CA THR A 468 -10.47 1.10 -14.05
C THR A 468 -9.18 1.65 -14.64
N GLY A 469 -8.56 2.57 -13.90
CA GLY A 469 -7.25 3.15 -14.17
C GLY A 469 -6.34 3.03 -12.95
N LEU A 470 -5.39 3.93 -12.82
CA LEU A 470 -4.45 3.99 -11.69
C LEU A 470 -5.08 4.75 -10.51
N PRO A 471 -4.95 4.27 -9.25
CA PRO A 471 -5.45 4.90 -8.03
C PRO A 471 -4.62 6.15 -7.66
N ALA A 472 -4.75 7.20 -8.46
CA ALA A 472 -3.83 8.34 -8.48
C ALA A 472 -3.89 9.18 -7.19
N SER A 473 -5.08 9.37 -6.62
CA SER A 473 -5.27 10.09 -5.36
C SER A 473 -6.46 9.49 -4.61
N PRO A 474 -6.33 9.13 -3.32
CA PRO A 474 -7.31 8.31 -2.61
C PRO A 474 -8.64 9.00 -2.34
N GLY A 475 -9.64 8.20 -1.95
CA GLY A 475 -10.99 8.64 -1.62
C GLY A 475 -12.00 8.46 -2.76
N ALA A 476 -13.22 8.86 -2.51
CA ALA A 476 -14.34 8.78 -3.44
C ALA A 476 -15.00 10.15 -3.69
N ALA A 477 -15.38 10.39 -4.95
CA ALA A 477 -16.06 11.62 -5.38
C ALA A 477 -17.15 11.29 -6.40
N ALA A 478 -18.29 11.99 -6.33
CA ALA A 478 -19.42 11.77 -7.25
C ALA A 478 -19.99 13.10 -7.76
N GLY A 479 -20.12 13.24 -9.07
CA GLY A 479 -20.48 14.51 -9.71
C GLY A 479 -20.77 14.40 -11.20
N GLU A 480 -21.31 15.49 -11.74
CA GLU A 480 -21.62 15.69 -13.16
C GLU A 480 -20.31 15.78 -13.99
N ILE A 481 -20.25 15.08 -15.12
CA ILE A 481 -19.09 15.14 -16.02
C ILE A 481 -18.95 16.53 -16.63
N VAL A 482 -17.75 17.09 -16.57
CA VAL A 482 -17.33 18.31 -17.27
C VAL A 482 -16.00 18.08 -17.99
N PHE A 483 -15.82 18.69 -19.16
CA PHE A 483 -14.63 18.47 -20.01
C PHE A 483 -13.71 19.70 -20.13
N SER A 484 -14.15 20.85 -19.62
CA SER A 484 -13.38 22.10 -19.54
C SER A 484 -13.13 22.52 -18.10
N SER A 485 -11.98 23.17 -17.86
CA SER A 485 -11.60 23.75 -16.57
C SER A 485 -12.55 24.89 -16.16
N ASP A 486 -12.90 25.77 -17.11
CA ASP A 486 -13.77 26.93 -16.87
C ASP A 486 -15.22 26.50 -16.58
N GLU A 487 -15.68 25.45 -17.26
CA GLU A 487 -16.99 24.84 -17.03
C GLU A 487 -17.07 24.23 -15.63
N ALA A 488 -16.00 23.55 -15.19
CA ALA A 488 -15.89 23.02 -13.83
C ALA A 488 -15.93 24.15 -12.77
N ALA A 489 -15.15 25.22 -12.98
CA ALA A 489 -15.10 26.37 -12.07
C ALA A 489 -16.44 27.11 -12.00
N LYS A 490 -17.08 27.35 -13.15
CA LYS A 490 -18.39 28.00 -13.20
C LYS A 490 -19.46 27.17 -12.51
N LEU A 491 -19.59 25.89 -12.85
CA LEU A 491 -20.62 25.02 -12.26
C LEU A 491 -20.43 24.85 -10.75
N GLN A 492 -19.19 24.83 -10.26
CA GLN A 492 -18.92 24.83 -8.82
C GLN A 492 -19.33 26.13 -8.13
N ALA A 493 -19.15 27.29 -8.78
CA ALA A 493 -19.66 28.58 -8.28
C ALA A 493 -21.20 28.66 -8.29
N ASP A 494 -21.84 28.02 -9.28
CA ASP A 494 -23.30 27.81 -9.34
C ASP A 494 -23.78 26.71 -8.35
N GLY A 495 -22.87 26.07 -7.59
CA GLY A 495 -23.18 25.12 -6.52
C GLY A 495 -23.24 23.63 -6.93
N HIS A 496 -22.93 23.29 -8.18
CA HIS A 496 -22.93 21.91 -8.68
C HIS A 496 -21.67 21.14 -8.27
N LYS A 497 -21.85 19.83 -8.01
CA LYS A 497 -20.75 18.88 -7.78
C LYS A 497 -20.34 18.23 -9.09
N VAL A 498 -19.13 18.53 -9.58
CA VAL A 498 -18.64 18.10 -10.91
C VAL A 498 -17.41 17.18 -10.83
N ILE A 499 -17.19 16.35 -11.85
CA ILE A 499 -16.00 15.52 -12.06
C ILE A 499 -15.32 15.98 -13.35
N LEU A 500 -14.07 16.46 -13.25
CA LEU A 500 -13.31 16.93 -14.41
C LEU A 500 -12.72 15.73 -15.17
N VAL A 501 -13.20 15.51 -16.39
CA VAL A 501 -12.79 14.42 -17.27
C VAL A 501 -11.93 14.99 -18.41
N ARG A 502 -10.66 14.57 -18.48
CA ARG A 502 -9.69 15.07 -19.48
C ARG A 502 -8.90 13.92 -20.09
N VAL A 503 -8.22 14.16 -21.22
CA VAL A 503 -7.23 13.21 -21.75
C VAL A 503 -6.01 13.19 -20.83
N GLU A 504 -5.44 14.37 -20.62
CA GLU A 504 -4.41 14.74 -19.64
C GLU A 504 -4.71 16.15 -19.13
N THR A 505 -4.13 16.61 -18.00
CA THR A 505 -4.32 17.99 -17.51
C THR A 505 -3.05 18.82 -17.62
N SER A 506 -3.18 20.09 -17.99
CA SER A 506 -2.09 21.08 -17.98
C SER A 506 -2.17 21.99 -16.73
N PRO A 507 -1.17 22.85 -16.46
CA PRO A 507 -1.27 23.86 -15.41
C PRO A 507 -2.43 24.85 -15.59
N GLU A 508 -2.95 25.01 -16.81
CA GLU A 508 -4.15 25.82 -17.09
C GLU A 508 -5.45 25.13 -16.64
N ASP A 509 -5.44 23.83 -16.34
CA ASP A 509 -6.59 23.11 -15.76
C ASP A 509 -6.69 23.30 -14.23
N ILE A 510 -5.76 24.01 -13.58
CA ILE A 510 -5.65 24.06 -12.11
C ILE A 510 -6.90 24.63 -11.42
N HIS A 511 -7.57 25.65 -11.96
CA HIS A 511 -8.79 26.20 -11.36
C HIS A 511 -9.96 25.23 -11.43
N GLY A 512 -10.16 24.54 -12.55
CA GLY A 512 -11.17 23.49 -12.70
C GLY A 512 -10.86 22.24 -11.89
N MET A 513 -9.58 21.89 -11.72
CA MET A 513 -9.14 20.86 -10.78
C MET A 513 -9.41 21.27 -9.32
N HIS A 514 -9.23 22.55 -8.99
CA HIS A 514 -9.60 23.10 -7.68
C HIS A 514 -11.13 23.25 -7.48
N ALA A 515 -11.91 23.30 -8.55
CA ALA A 515 -13.37 23.29 -8.51
C ALA A 515 -13.96 21.87 -8.38
N ALA A 516 -13.54 20.92 -9.22
CA ALA A 516 -14.15 19.59 -9.32
C ALA A 516 -14.00 18.76 -8.03
N GLU A 517 -15.00 17.93 -7.71
CA GLU A 517 -14.96 17.01 -6.57
C GLU A 517 -13.89 15.91 -6.76
N GLY A 518 -13.60 15.58 -8.01
CA GLY A 518 -12.62 14.56 -8.39
C GLY A 518 -12.19 14.70 -9.85
N ILE A 519 -11.06 14.08 -10.20
CA ILE A 519 -10.38 14.24 -11.50
C ILE A 519 -10.18 12.89 -12.17
N LEU A 520 -10.57 12.76 -13.44
CA LEU A 520 -10.44 11.56 -14.25
C LEU A 520 -9.62 11.84 -15.51
N THR A 521 -8.52 11.11 -15.70
CA THR A 521 -7.67 11.23 -16.89
C THR A 521 -7.49 9.91 -17.63
N THR A 522 -7.54 9.95 -18.96
CA THR A 522 -7.36 8.75 -19.81
C THR A 522 -5.88 8.39 -19.99
N ARG A 523 -4.98 9.36 -19.78
CA ARG A 523 -3.51 9.23 -19.78
C ARG A 523 -2.92 9.69 -18.44
N GLY A 524 -1.59 9.74 -18.38
CA GLY A 524 -0.84 10.06 -17.17
C GLY A 524 -0.63 8.83 -16.26
N GLY A 525 0.55 8.72 -15.66
CA GLY A 525 0.82 7.73 -14.62
C GLY A 525 0.39 8.18 -13.23
N MET A 526 0.68 7.35 -12.23
CA MET A 526 0.62 7.69 -10.80
C MET A 526 1.36 8.99 -10.45
N THR A 527 2.29 9.44 -11.30
CA THR A 527 3.15 10.61 -11.13
C THR A 527 2.72 11.86 -11.91
N SER A 528 1.71 11.76 -12.77
CA SER A 528 1.29 12.83 -13.69
C SER A 528 0.86 14.13 -13.00
N HIS A 529 0.82 15.25 -13.75
CA HIS A 529 0.28 16.53 -13.27
C HIS A 529 -1.08 16.38 -12.56
N ALA A 530 -2.02 15.64 -13.18
CA ALA A 530 -3.31 15.29 -12.58
C ALA A 530 -3.17 14.62 -11.20
N ALA A 531 -2.34 13.58 -11.10
CA ALA A 531 -2.12 12.82 -9.87
C ALA A 531 -1.45 13.65 -8.76
N VAL A 532 -0.44 14.45 -9.12
CA VAL A 532 0.31 15.31 -8.18
C VAL A 532 -0.59 16.38 -7.58
N VAL A 533 -1.30 17.12 -8.42
CA VAL A 533 -2.15 18.23 -7.98
C VAL A 533 -3.35 17.70 -7.19
N ALA A 534 -3.98 16.61 -7.62
CA ALA A 534 -5.05 15.96 -6.86
C ALA A 534 -4.60 15.48 -5.47
N ARG A 535 -3.42 14.85 -5.35
CA ARG A 535 -2.84 14.46 -4.05
C ARG A 535 -2.38 15.64 -3.19
N GLY A 536 -2.09 16.79 -3.81
CA GLY A 536 -1.88 18.06 -3.12
C GLY A 536 -3.17 18.52 -2.46
N MET A 537 -4.22 18.71 -3.28
CA MET A 537 -5.55 19.16 -2.85
C MET A 537 -6.32 18.14 -1.99
N GLY A 538 -5.86 16.88 -1.92
CA GLY A 538 -6.55 15.78 -1.22
C GLY A 538 -7.80 15.27 -1.94
N LYS A 539 -7.92 15.52 -3.24
CA LYS A 539 -9.08 15.17 -4.06
C LYS A 539 -8.92 13.78 -4.68
N PRO A 540 -9.99 12.97 -4.77
CA PRO A 540 -9.97 11.70 -5.49
C PRO A 540 -9.54 11.87 -6.95
N CYS A 541 -8.65 10.99 -7.42
CA CYS A 541 -8.24 10.98 -8.82
C CYS A 541 -7.99 9.57 -9.33
N VAL A 542 -8.42 9.33 -10.57
CA VAL A 542 -8.09 8.15 -11.35
C VAL A 542 -7.36 8.61 -12.62
N SER A 543 -6.14 8.11 -12.85
CA SER A 543 -5.31 8.48 -14.01
C SER A 543 -5.02 7.29 -14.91
N GLY A 544 -4.56 7.55 -16.14
CA GLY A 544 -4.16 6.49 -17.08
C GLY A 544 -5.29 5.54 -17.47
N CYS A 545 -6.56 5.98 -17.38
CA CYS A 545 -7.73 5.15 -17.65
C CYS A 545 -7.96 4.96 -19.17
N GLY A 546 -7.00 4.30 -19.83
CA GLY A 546 -6.92 4.21 -21.29
C GLY A 546 -8.01 3.40 -21.99
N SER A 547 -8.94 2.79 -21.23
CA SER A 547 -10.18 2.22 -21.75
C SER A 547 -11.23 3.29 -22.09
N ILE A 548 -11.08 4.51 -21.57
CA ILE A 548 -11.96 5.66 -21.81
C ILE A 548 -11.47 6.46 -23.02
N ARG A 549 -12.39 6.79 -23.93
CA ARG A 549 -12.15 7.76 -25.03
C ARG A 549 -13.00 9.00 -24.83
N VAL A 550 -12.34 10.16 -24.71
CA VAL A 550 -12.97 11.49 -24.62
C VAL A 550 -13.06 12.11 -26.01
N ASP A 551 -14.21 12.67 -26.35
CA ASP A 551 -14.48 13.48 -27.53
C ASP A 551 -14.99 14.85 -27.07
N TYR A 552 -14.07 15.82 -27.03
CA TYR A 552 -14.33 17.20 -26.64
C TYR A 552 -15.32 17.91 -27.58
N GLY A 553 -15.26 17.62 -28.89
CA GLY A 553 -16.12 18.27 -29.89
C GLY A 553 -17.59 17.85 -29.80
N ARG A 554 -17.86 16.73 -29.12
CA ARG A 554 -19.22 16.23 -28.86
C ARG A 554 -19.63 16.34 -27.39
N GLY A 555 -18.72 16.73 -26.49
CA GLY A 555 -18.95 16.73 -25.04
C GLY A 555 -19.26 15.33 -24.50
N THR A 556 -18.47 14.31 -24.87
CA THR A 556 -18.74 12.92 -24.48
C THR A 556 -17.50 12.13 -24.07
N MET A 557 -17.68 11.13 -23.19
CA MET A 557 -16.73 10.03 -22.99
C MET A 557 -17.38 8.69 -23.31
N SER A 558 -16.60 7.74 -23.80
CA SER A 558 -17.08 6.41 -24.20
C SER A 558 -16.19 5.29 -23.68
N ILE A 559 -16.82 4.19 -23.24
CA ILE A 559 -16.18 2.97 -22.75
C ILE A 559 -16.93 1.75 -23.31
N GLY A 560 -16.29 0.99 -24.18
CA GLY A 560 -16.93 -0.14 -24.86
C GLY A 560 -18.14 0.30 -25.67
N SER A 561 -19.34 -0.12 -25.24
CA SER A 561 -20.63 0.27 -25.83
C SER A 561 -21.37 1.37 -25.06
N ARG A 562 -20.89 1.79 -23.88
CA ARG A 562 -21.53 2.84 -23.06
C ARG A 562 -20.91 4.20 -23.39
N THR A 563 -21.75 5.23 -23.53
CA THR A 563 -21.35 6.62 -23.80
C THR A 563 -22.04 7.53 -22.78
N PHE A 564 -21.27 8.44 -22.21
CA PHE A 564 -21.69 9.45 -21.24
C PHE A 564 -21.39 10.84 -21.79
N LYS A 565 -22.17 11.85 -21.38
CA LYS A 565 -22.13 13.23 -21.87
C LYS A 565 -21.76 14.21 -20.75
N THR A 566 -21.49 15.46 -21.10
CA THR A 566 -21.50 16.58 -20.13
C THR A 566 -22.81 16.56 -19.33
N GLY A 567 -22.73 16.69 -18.01
CA GLY A 567 -23.88 16.63 -17.11
C GLY A 567 -24.31 15.22 -16.67
N ASP A 568 -23.88 14.14 -17.34
CA ASP A 568 -24.13 12.78 -16.81
C ASP A 568 -23.30 12.57 -15.53
N VAL A 569 -23.91 11.96 -14.50
CA VAL A 569 -23.26 11.78 -13.20
C VAL A 569 -22.46 10.48 -13.16
N ILE A 570 -21.21 10.56 -12.69
CA ILE A 570 -20.34 9.41 -12.38
C ILE A 570 -19.80 9.50 -10.96
N THR A 571 -19.29 8.37 -10.47
CA THR A 571 -18.49 8.29 -9.24
C THR A 571 -17.10 7.76 -9.58
N ILE A 572 -16.06 8.32 -8.95
CA ILE A 572 -14.71 7.74 -8.99
C ILE A 572 -14.30 7.29 -7.58
N ASP A 573 -13.65 6.14 -7.50
CA ASP A 573 -12.95 5.63 -6.31
C ASP A 573 -11.46 5.66 -6.62
N GLY A 574 -10.82 6.78 -6.27
CA GLY A 574 -9.39 7.01 -6.49
C GLY A 574 -8.49 6.17 -5.59
N SER A 575 -9.06 5.46 -4.61
CA SER A 575 -8.37 4.46 -3.77
C SER A 575 -8.22 3.11 -4.48
N LEU A 576 -9.20 2.72 -5.30
CA LEU A 576 -9.18 1.47 -6.09
C LEU A 576 -8.95 1.69 -7.59
N GLY A 577 -8.81 2.95 -8.03
CA GLY A 577 -8.68 3.31 -9.44
C GLY A 577 -9.97 3.13 -10.25
N GLN A 578 -11.12 2.94 -9.61
CA GLN A 578 -12.38 2.58 -10.28
C GLN A 578 -13.18 3.80 -10.72
N VAL A 579 -13.83 3.70 -11.88
CA VAL A 579 -14.85 4.64 -12.36
C VAL A 579 -16.19 3.90 -12.41
N LEU A 580 -17.24 4.49 -11.86
CA LEU A 580 -18.56 3.89 -11.71
C LEU A 580 -19.65 4.77 -12.33
N ALA A 581 -20.68 4.15 -12.89
CA ALA A 581 -21.84 4.86 -13.44
C ALA A 581 -22.74 5.40 -12.32
N GLY A 582 -23.23 6.64 -12.47
CA GLY A 582 -24.16 7.26 -11.53
C GLY A 582 -23.53 7.74 -10.22
N ARG A 583 -24.37 8.25 -9.32
CA ARG A 583 -24.00 8.72 -7.98
C ARG A 583 -24.07 7.56 -6.99
N MET A 584 -22.94 7.13 -6.44
CA MET A 584 -22.92 6.18 -5.33
C MET A 584 -23.18 6.89 -3.99
N PRO A 585 -23.76 6.21 -2.98
CA PRO A 585 -23.71 6.64 -1.60
C PRO A 585 -22.27 6.74 -1.09
N MET A 586 -21.96 7.78 -0.33
CA MET A 586 -20.63 8.04 0.23
C MET A 586 -20.72 8.31 1.74
N ILE A 587 -19.68 7.91 2.46
CA ILE A 587 -19.54 8.07 3.91
C ILE A 587 -18.44 9.10 4.18
N GLU A 588 -18.79 10.18 4.87
CA GLU A 588 -17.85 11.22 5.31
C GLU A 588 -16.99 10.73 6.49
N PRO A 589 -15.65 10.94 6.47
CA PRO A 589 -14.77 10.44 7.51
C PRO A 589 -14.91 11.26 8.80
N LYS A 590 -15.30 10.60 9.90
CA LYS A 590 -15.28 11.19 11.24
C LYS A 590 -14.01 10.80 11.98
N LEU A 591 -13.05 11.71 12.03
CA LEU A 591 -11.86 11.60 12.88
C LEU A 591 -12.29 11.43 14.34
N SER A 592 -11.92 10.30 14.95
CA SER A 592 -12.38 9.94 16.28
C SER A 592 -11.42 10.42 17.38
N GLY A 593 -11.85 10.40 18.65
CA GLY A 593 -11.01 10.85 19.78
C GLY A 593 -9.75 10.00 19.96
N GLU A 594 -9.81 8.73 19.56
CA GLU A 594 -8.71 7.78 19.56
C GLU A 594 -7.63 8.14 18.53
N PHE A 595 -7.99 8.69 17.36
CA PHE A 595 -7.04 9.24 16.39
C PHE A 595 -6.23 10.38 17.03
N GLY A 596 -6.89 11.38 17.62
CA GLY A 596 -6.21 12.48 18.31
C GLY A 596 -5.32 12.00 19.45
N THR A 597 -5.79 11.01 20.21
CA THR A 597 -5.05 10.38 21.32
C THR A 597 -3.77 9.68 20.83
N LEU A 598 -3.87 8.82 19.82
CA LEU A 598 -2.73 8.09 19.27
C LEU A 598 -1.72 9.03 18.58
N MET A 599 -2.20 10.05 17.87
CA MET A 599 -1.33 11.03 17.24
C MET A 599 -0.59 11.90 18.26
N GLY A 600 -1.21 12.22 19.41
CA GLY A 600 -0.53 12.84 20.55
C GLY A 600 0.56 11.94 21.17
N TRP A 601 0.39 10.62 21.16
CA TRP A 601 1.45 9.68 21.58
C TRP A 601 2.56 9.53 20.53
N ALA A 602 2.25 9.66 19.24
CA ALA A 602 3.23 9.65 18.15
C ALA A 602 4.14 10.90 18.22
N ASP A 603 3.58 12.09 18.44
CA ASP A 603 4.33 13.34 18.58
C ASP A 603 5.32 13.30 19.77
N GLN A 604 4.95 12.66 20.88
CA GLN A 604 5.82 12.50 22.06
C GLN A 604 7.07 11.62 21.81
N VAL A 605 7.17 10.97 20.65
CA VAL A 605 8.17 9.93 20.37
C VAL A 605 8.95 10.18 19.07
N ARG A 606 8.35 10.80 18.05
CA ARG A 606 9.06 11.14 16.80
C ARG A 606 10.19 12.16 17.05
N LYS A 607 11.23 12.09 16.22
CA LYS A 607 12.35 13.05 16.22
C LYS A 607 12.41 13.92 14.97
N LEU A 608 11.75 13.49 13.89
CA LEU A 608 11.58 14.30 12.69
C LEU A 608 10.47 15.32 12.94
N GLY A 609 10.71 16.56 12.53
CA GLY A 609 9.63 17.49 12.29
C GLY A 609 8.78 17.05 11.10
N VAL A 610 7.49 17.39 11.08
CA VAL A 610 6.60 17.13 9.94
C VAL A 610 6.01 18.45 9.48
N ARG A 611 6.41 18.88 8.28
CA ARG A 611 5.96 20.11 7.62
C ARG A 611 5.05 19.77 6.44
N VAL A 612 4.43 20.78 5.86
CA VAL A 612 3.57 20.61 4.67
C VAL A 612 4.24 21.16 3.40
N ASN A 613 4.00 20.48 2.27
CA ASN A 613 4.08 21.03 0.92
C ASN A 613 2.71 21.65 0.65
N GLY A 614 2.58 22.96 0.85
CA GLY A 614 1.29 23.65 0.89
C GLY A 614 1.44 25.05 0.32
N ASP A 615 0.65 25.33 -0.70
CA ASP A 615 0.88 26.45 -1.61
C ASP A 615 -0.25 27.50 -1.46
N THR A 616 -1.42 27.10 -0.94
CA THR A 616 -2.60 27.93 -0.71
C THR A 616 -2.92 28.13 0.80
N PRO A 617 -3.72 29.15 1.15
CA PRO A 617 -4.27 29.31 2.50
C PRO A 617 -5.03 28.09 3.02
N ASP A 618 -5.79 27.38 2.19
CA ASP A 618 -6.58 26.22 2.64
C ASP A 618 -5.73 24.95 2.81
N ASP A 619 -4.67 24.77 2.03
CA ASP A 619 -3.62 23.77 2.33
C ASP A 619 -3.03 24.00 3.72
N ALA A 620 -2.66 25.26 4.00
CA ALA A 620 -2.05 25.67 5.26
C ALA A 620 -3.00 25.48 6.44
N ARG A 621 -4.27 25.91 6.32
CA ARG A 621 -5.32 25.71 7.35
C ARG A 621 -5.57 24.21 7.60
N THR A 622 -5.57 23.39 6.56
CA THR A 622 -5.81 21.94 6.63
C THR A 622 -4.63 21.20 7.27
N ALA A 623 -3.41 21.51 6.86
CA ALA A 623 -2.20 20.95 7.45
C ALA A 623 -2.04 21.27 8.94
N ILE A 624 -2.41 22.48 9.38
CA ILE A 624 -2.42 22.85 10.81
C ILE A 624 -3.44 22.03 11.61
N LYS A 625 -4.64 21.75 11.07
CA LYS A 625 -5.59 20.79 11.69
C LYS A 625 -4.99 19.39 11.83
N PHE A 626 -4.19 18.96 10.85
CA PHE A 626 -3.46 17.69 10.87
C PHE A 626 -2.13 17.73 11.65
N GLY A 627 -1.78 18.84 12.31
CA GLY A 627 -0.61 18.94 13.19
C GLY A 627 0.72 19.17 12.48
N ALA A 628 0.74 19.85 11.33
CA ALA A 628 1.97 20.26 10.66
C ALA A 628 2.72 21.37 11.43
N GLU A 629 4.04 21.31 11.41
CA GLU A 629 4.96 22.19 12.15
C GLU A 629 5.55 23.30 11.25
N GLY A 630 4.73 23.82 10.33
CA GLY A 630 5.11 24.81 9.33
C GLY A 630 5.07 24.28 7.89
N ILE A 631 5.38 25.16 6.94
CA ILE A 631 5.48 24.82 5.50
C ILE A 631 6.93 24.50 5.16
N GLY A 632 7.20 23.34 4.58
CA GLY A 632 8.53 22.90 4.13
C GLY A 632 8.76 23.04 2.62
N LEU A 633 7.68 23.30 1.87
CA LEU A 633 7.69 23.77 0.48
C LEU A 633 6.41 24.55 0.20
N CYS A 634 6.53 25.85 -0.08
CA CYS A 634 5.53 26.66 -0.76
C CYS A 634 6.05 26.93 -2.17
N ARG A 635 5.31 26.47 -3.18
CA ARG A 635 5.53 26.72 -4.61
C ARG A 635 4.94 28.06 -5.00
N THR A 636 5.80 29.01 -5.34
CA THR A 636 5.36 30.35 -5.78
C THR A 636 4.70 30.37 -7.14
N GLU A 637 4.74 29.25 -7.86
CA GLU A 637 4.34 29.17 -9.26
C GLU A 637 2.86 28.84 -9.39
N HIS A 638 2.33 28.07 -8.45
CA HIS A 638 0.89 27.86 -8.28
C HIS A 638 0.14 29.17 -7.98
N MET A 639 0.82 30.19 -7.43
CA MET A 639 0.28 31.53 -7.16
C MET A 639 0.13 32.40 -8.42
N PHE A 640 0.47 31.90 -9.62
CA PHE A 640 0.44 32.65 -10.88
C PHE A 640 -0.60 32.18 -11.91
N PHE A 641 -1.31 31.06 -11.70
CA PHE A 641 -2.26 30.52 -12.69
C PHE A 641 -3.66 31.16 -12.68
N GLU A 642 -3.98 31.99 -11.67
CA GLU A 642 -5.21 32.81 -11.66
C GLU A 642 -5.23 33.77 -12.86
N GLU A 643 -6.39 33.96 -13.51
CA GLU A 643 -6.53 34.63 -14.82
C GLU A 643 -5.83 36.00 -14.91
N THR A 644 -5.97 36.84 -13.88
CA THR A 644 -5.35 38.18 -13.87
C THR A 644 -3.83 38.13 -13.73
N ARG A 645 -3.33 37.08 -13.09
CA ARG A 645 -1.92 36.84 -12.78
C ARG A 645 -1.19 36.18 -13.94
N ILE A 646 -1.78 35.16 -14.56
CA ILE A 646 -1.19 34.46 -15.71
C ILE A 646 -1.03 35.42 -16.90
N ARG A 647 -2.00 36.31 -17.12
CA ARG A 647 -1.87 37.44 -18.06
C ARG A 647 -0.63 38.28 -17.75
N THR A 648 -0.41 38.64 -16.49
CA THR A 648 0.69 39.51 -16.05
C THR A 648 2.06 38.80 -16.14
N VAL A 649 2.12 37.48 -15.88
CA VAL A 649 3.30 36.65 -16.16
C VAL A 649 3.58 36.57 -17.66
N ARG A 650 2.54 36.44 -18.51
CA ARG A 650 2.68 36.50 -19.97
C ARG A 650 3.24 37.85 -20.44
N GLU A 651 2.81 38.97 -19.85
CA GLU A 651 3.40 40.30 -20.11
C GLU A 651 4.90 40.35 -19.75
N MET A 652 5.30 39.77 -18.62
CA MET A 652 6.70 39.65 -18.20
C MET A 652 7.54 38.81 -19.19
N ILE A 653 6.98 37.74 -19.75
CA ILE A 653 7.67 36.83 -20.69
C ILE A 653 7.86 37.48 -22.06
N LEU A 654 6.87 38.28 -22.51
CA LEU A 654 6.92 39.05 -23.76
C LEU A 654 7.85 40.28 -23.68
N ALA A 655 8.37 40.63 -22.51
CA ALA A 655 9.27 41.78 -22.34
C ALA A 655 10.66 41.50 -22.95
N GLU A 656 11.06 42.36 -23.89
CA GLU A 656 12.36 42.33 -24.57
C GLU A 656 13.49 42.85 -23.65
N ASP A 657 13.20 43.82 -22.80
CA ASP A 657 14.14 44.53 -21.93
C ASP A 657 13.78 44.42 -20.43
N GLU A 658 14.75 44.75 -19.57
CA GLU A 658 14.61 44.72 -18.11
C GLU A 658 13.60 45.74 -17.56
N GLN A 659 13.49 46.94 -18.16
CA GLN A 659 12.61 48.00 -17.68
C GLN A 659 11.13 47.61 -17.90
N THR A 660 10.80 47.10 -19.09
CA THR A 660 9.47 46.54 -19.39
C THR A 660 9.18 45.31 -18.51
N ARG A 661 10.18 44.44 -18.27
CA ARG A 661 10.00 43.27 -17.40
C ARG A 661 9.73 43.66 -15.94
N ARG A 662 10.47 44.65 -15.41
CA ARG A 662 10.23 45.24 -14.08
C ARG A 662 8.86 45.90 -13.98
N ALA A 663 8.35 46.53 -15.04
CA ALA A 663 7.00 47.08 -15.06
C ALA A 663 5.92 45.98 -14.92
N ALA A 664 6.03 44.86 -15.65
CA ALA A 664 5.14 43.71 -15.49
C ALA A 664 5.25 43.08 -14.08
N LEU A 665 6.48 42.86 -13.61
CA LEU A 665 6.76 42.36 -12.26
C LEU A 665 6.17 43.24 -11.14
N SER A 666 6.13 44.56 -11.32
CA SER A 666 5.55 45.48 -10.33
C SER A 666 4.03 45.29 -10.13
N LYS A 667 3.33 44.73 -11.13
CA LYS A 667 1.90 44.35 -11.04
C LYS A 667 1.71 43.06 -10.23
N LEU A 668 2.64 42.10 -10.34
CA LEU A 668 2.60 40.82 -9.59
C LEU A 668 2.95 41.01 -8.11
N LEU A 669 3.86 41.93 -7.78
CA LEU A 669 4.30 42.22 -6.42
C LEU A 669 3.17 42.33 -5.37
N PRO A 670 2.13 43.19 -5.54
CA PRO A 670 1.05 43.30 -4.56
C PRO A 670 0.18 42.05 -4.47
N MET A 671 0.02 41.29 -5.57
CA MET A 671 -0.75 40.04 -5.61
C MET A 671 -0.05 38.96 -4.79
N GLN A 672 1.22 38.69 -5.10
CA GLN A 672 2.02 37.66 -4.41
C GLN A 672 2.25 38.01 -2.93
N ARG A 673 2.40 39.30 -2.61
CA ARG A 673 2.49 39.78 -1.21
C ARG A 673 1.24 39.43 -0.41
N ALA A 674 0.04 39.54 -1.01
CA ALA A 674 -1.21 39.22 -0.31
C ALA A 674 -1.27 37.75 0.10
N ASP A 675 -0.94 36.83 -0.82
CA ASP A 675 -0.94 35.38 -0.55
C ASP A 675 0.01 35.04 0.60
N PHE A 676 1.23 35.61 0.58
CA PHE A 676 2.22 35.39 1.64
C PHE A 676 1.78 35.94 3.00
N VAL A 677 1.11 37.09 3.05
CA VAL A 677 0.56 37.63 4.30
C VAL A 677 -0.42 36.64 4.93
N GLU A 678 -1.35 36.08 4.14
CA GLU A 678 -2.32 35.11 4.65
C GLU A 678 -1.65 33.80 5.10
N LEU A 679 -0.70 33.27 4.33
CA LEU A 679 0.08 32.07 4.71
C LEU A 679 0.85 32.28 6.03
N PHE A 680 1.47 33.45 6.23
CA PHE A 680 2.17 33.80 7.46
C PHE A 680 1.20 33.98 8.64
N GLU A 681 0.03 34.60 8.43
CA GLU A 681 -1.04 34.74 9.43
C GLU A 681 -1.62 33.39 9.89
N ILE A 682 -1.72 32.41 8.99
CA ILE A 682 -2.16 31.05 9.31
C ILE A 682 -1.09 30.30 10.11
N MET A 683 0.18 30.46 9.74
CA MET A 683 1.31 29.73 10.34
C MET A 683 1.78 30.31 11.70
N LYS A 684 1.42 31.56 12.04
CA LYS A 684 1.50 32.12 13.42
C LYS A 684 2.86 31.96 14.12
N GLY A 685 3.95 32.10 13.36
CA GLY A 685 5.33 31.97 13.81
C GLY A 685 5.96 30.58 13.61
N LEU A 686 5.22 29.60 13.09
CA LEU A 686 5.82 28.38 12.53
C LEU A 686 6.65 28.72 11.27
N PRO A 687 7.70 27.94 10.96
CA PRO A 687 8.61 28.28 9.88
C PRO A 687 8.02 27.94 8.51
N VAL A 688 8.23 28.84 7.53
CA VAL A 688 7.65 28.77 6.18
C VAL A 688 8.76 28.85 5.13
N THR A 689 8.97 27.74 4.41
CA THR A 689 9.95 27.62 3.32
C THR A 689 9.30 27.96 1.97
N ILE A 690 9.69 29.08 1.36
CA ILE A 690 9.17 29.55 0.07
C ILE A 690 10.20 29.28 -1.02
N ARG A 691 9.81 28.58 -2.09
CA ARG A 691 10.65 28.29 -3.26
C ARG A 691 10.47 29.38 -4.32
N LEU A 692 11.57 29.96 -4.79
CA LEU A 692 11.54 30.88 -5.94
C LEU A 692 11.10 30.15 -7.24
N LEU A 693 10.69 30.93 -8.24
CA LEU A 693 10.19 30.45 -9.53
C LEU A 693 11.11 29.38 -10.16
N ASP A 694 10.58 28.16 -10.31
CA ASP A 694 11.30 27.00 -10.84
C ASP A 694 11.02 26.62 -12.32
N PRO A 695 9.79 26.64 -12.88
CA PRO A 695 9.53 26.12 -14.22
C PRO A 695 10.06 27.06 -15.32
N PRO A 696 10.37 26.50 -16.51
CA PRO A 696 10.76 27.28 -17.68
C PRO A 696 9.58 28.13 -18.17
N LEU A 697 9.90 29.28 -18.75
CA LEU A 697 8.89 30.30 -19.11
C LEU A 697 7.84 29.82 -20.14
N HIS A 698 8.11 28.76 -20.91
CA HIS A 698 7.13 28.23 -21.86
C HIS A 698 5.93 27.53 -21.19
N GLU A 699 6.05 27.03 -19.95
CA GLU A 699 4.91 26.44 -19.21
C GLU A 699 3.80 27.47 -18.91
N PHE A 700 4.08 28.77 -19.04
CA PHE A 700 3.10 29.86 -18.92
C PHE A 700 2.61 30.40 -20.26
N LEU A 701 3.10 29.92 -21.40
CA LEU A 701 2.71 30.40 -22.74
C LEU A 701 1.71 29.43 -23.40
N PRO A 702 0.73 29.94 -24.17
CA PRO A 702 -0.22 29.09 -24.90
C PRO A 702 0.48 28.17 -25.90
N HIS A 703 -0.11 27.01 -26.17
CA HIS A 703 0.48 25.92 -26.96
C HIS A 703 -0.23 25.72 -28.31
N THR A 704 -1.53 25.98 -28.42
CA THR A 704 -2.27 25.90 -29.69
C THR A 704 -2.49 27.26 -30.34
N GLN A 705 -2.71 27.26 -31.65
CA GLN A 705 -2.99 28.46 -32.44
C GLN A 705 -4.24 29.22 -31.94
N ALA A 706 -5.25 28.50 -31.44
CA ALA A 706 -6.47 29.10 -30.91
C ALA A 706 -6.21 29.86 -29.59
N GLU A 707 -5.49 29.23 -28.65
CA GLU A 707 -5.06 29.87 -27.41
C GLU A 707 -4.15 31.08 -27.69
N ILE A 708 -3.23 30.98 -28.66
CA ILE A 708 -2.37 32.10 -29.08
C ILE A 708 -3.23 33.29 -29.57
N GLU A 709 -4.25 33.05 -30.39
CA GLU A 709 -5.14 34.10 -30.89
C GLU A 709 -6.06 34.68 -29.80
N GLU A 710 -6.47 33.89 -28.81
CA GLU A 710 -7.23 34.32 -27.64
C GLU A 710 -6.39 35.16 -26.67
N VAL A 711 -5.25 34.63 -26.22
CA VAL A 711 -4.32 35.31 -25.32
C VAL A 711 -3.80 36.61 -25.95
N ALA A 712 -3.52 36.63 -27.26
CA ALA A 712 -3.12 37.84 -27.96
C ALA A 712 -4.21 38.92 -27.99
N ARG A 713 -5.48 38.53 -28.20
CA ARG A 713 -6.64 39.44 -28.09
C ARG A 713 -6.80 39.96 -26.67
N ALA A 714 -6.76 39.10 -25.66
CA ALA A 714 -6.88 39.48 -24.26
C ALA A 714 -5.78 40.46 -23.83
N MET A 715 -4.53 40.19 -24.22
CA MET A 715 -3.35 41.01 -23.91
C MET A 715 -3.21 42.26 -24.79
N ASN A 716 -3.99 42.40 -25.85
CA ASN A 716 -3.85 43.44 -26.89
C ASN A 716 -2.43 43.46 -27.51
N THR A 717 -1.98 42.30 -28.00
CA THR A 717 -0.68 42.11 -28.67
C THR A 717 -0.82 41.33 -29.98
N ASP A 718 0.25 41.24 -30.78
CA ASP A 718 0.25 40.48 -32.04
C ASP A 718 0.33 38.96 -31.76
N PRO A 719 -0.62 38.14 -32.25
CA PRO A 719 -0.54 36.68 -32.18
C PRO A 719 0.79 36.11 -32.67
N ARG A 720 1.43 36.74 -33.67
CA ARG A 720 2.74 36.32 -34.21
C ARG A 720 3.85 36.53 -33.19
N ARG A 721 3.89 37.69 -32.53
CA ARG A 721 4.86 37.98 -31.45
C ARG A 721 4.77 36.95 -30.33
N LEU A 722 3.55 36.54 -29.98
CA LEU A 722 3.31 35.51 -28.97
C LEU A 722 3.74 34.11 -29.46
N ALA A 723 3.38 33.72 -30.68
CA ALA A 723 3.77 32.45 -31.29
C ALA A 723 5.29 32.31 -31.49
N ASP A 724 5.96 33.38 -31.90
CA ASP A 724 7.41 33.41 -32.10
C ASP A 724 8.12 33.34 -30.74
N ARG A 725 7.66 34.08 -29.72
CA ARG A 725 8.21 34.00 -28.36
C ARG A 725 8.00 32.63 -27.71
N ALA A 726 6.86 31.97 -27.97
CA ALA A 726 6.62 30.60 -27.54
C ALA A 726 7.57 29.61 -28.22
N ARG A 727 7.91 29.83 -29.49
CA ARG A 727 8.87 29.01 -30.25
C ARG A 727 10.32 29.24 -29.80
N ASP A 728 10.70 30.47 -29.48
CA ASP A 728 12.03 30.83 -28.96
C ASP A 728 12.30 30.23 -27.58
N LEU A 729 11.25 30.07 -26.76
CA LEU A 729 11.32 29.50 -25.41
C LEU A 729 11.00 28.00 -25.36
N ALA A 730 10.65 27.36 -26.48
CA ALA A 730 10.36 25.93 -26.56
C ALA A 730 11.64 25.10 -26.40
N GLU A 731 11.62 24.13 -25.48
CA GLU A 731 12.80 23.30 -25.17
C GLU A 731 12.54 21.82 -25.46
N PHE A 732 13.55 21.12 -25.98
CA PHE A 732 13.47 19.67 -26.22
C PHE A 732 13.31 18.84 -24.95
N ASN A 733 13.75 19.35 -23.79
CA ASN A 733 13.72 18.66 -22.49
C ASN A 733 13.48 19.67 -21.35
N PRO A 734 12.25 20.18 -21.14
CA PRO A 734 11.92 21.23 -20.16
C PRO A 734 12.42 20.97 -18.73
N MET A 735 12.41 19.70 -18.31
CA MET A 735 12.96 19.21 -17.03
C MET A 735 14.40 19.68 -16.75
N LEU A 736 15.23 19.81 -17.80
CA LEU A 736 16.66 20.13 -17.70
C LEU A 736 17.01 21.51 -18.29
N GLY A 737 16.00 22.31 -18.63
CA GLY A 737 16.13 23.51 -19.45
C GLY A 737 16.41 24.82 -18.71
N PHE A 738 15.95 25.93 -19.29
CA PHE A 738 16.15 27.30 -18.83
C PHE A 738 15.16 27.68 -17.72
N ARG A 739 15.38 27.07 -16.55
CA ARG A 739 14.47 27.06 -15.40
C ARG A 739 15.21 27.29 -14.07
N GLY A 740 14.49 27.53 -12.98
CA GLY A 740 15.01 27.65 -11.62
C GLY A 740 16.09 28.72 -11.45
N CYS A 741 17.16 28.43 -10.71
CA CYS A 741 18.26 29.38 -10.49
C CYS A 741 18.84 29.99 -11.78
N ARG A 742 18.79 29.28 -12.91
CA ARG A 742 19.33 29.74 -14.20
C ARG A 742 18.54 30.92 -14.73
N LEU A 743 17.21 30.86 -14.58
CA LEU A 743 16.28 31.93 -14.88
C LEU A 743 16.50 33.13 -13.94
N ALA A 744 16.68 32.87 -12.64
CA ALA A 744 16.99 33.90 -11.63
C ALA A 744 18.39 34.55 -11.78
N ILE A 745 19.34 33.90 -12.45
CA ILE A 745 20.66 34.47 -12.77
C ILE A 745 20.61 35.29 -14.06
N ALA A 746 19.84 34.84 -15.07
CA ALA A 746 19.66 35.55 -16.33
C ALA A 746 18.75 36.79 -16.19
N TYR A 747 17.70 36.70 -15.38
CA TYR A 747 16.73 37.78 -15.10
C TYR A 747 16.61 38.00 -13.57
N PRO A 748 17.61 38.64 -12.92
CA PRO A 748 17.63 38.85 -11.47
C PRO A 748 16.41 39.59 -10.92
N GLU A 749 15.77 40.43 -11.73
CA GLU A 749 14.57 41.18 -11.38
C GLU A 749 13.39 40.29 -10.93
N ILE A 750 13.31 39.05 -11.43
CA ILE A 750 12.29 38.07 -11.03
C ILE A 750 12.51 37.66 -9.56
N ALA A 751 13.75 37.29 -9.22
CA ALA A 751 14.11 36.91 -7.85
C ALA A 751 14.07 38.12 -6.90
N GLU A 752 14.44 39.32 -7.36
CA GLU A 752 14.30 40.57 -6.60
C GLU A 752 12.82 40.88 -6.29
N MET A 753 11.90 40.70 -7.25
CA MET A 753 10.46 40.88 -7.03
C MET A 753 9.92 39.89 -6.02
N GLN A 754 10.15 38.58 -6.21
CA GLN A 754 9.66 37.55 -5.30
C GLN A 754 10.24 37.73 -3.89
N ALA A 755 11.53 38.04 -3.75
CA ALA A 755 12.12 38.38 -2.46
C ALA A 755 11.44 39.60 -1.81
N ARG A 756 11.11 40.64 -2.58
CA ARG A 756 10.44 41.84 -2.05
C ARG A 756 9.01 41.54 -1.58
N ALA A 757 8.25 40.76 -2.36
CA ALA A 757 6.93 40.28 -1.97
C ALA A 757 6.97 39.50 -0.64
N ILE A 758 7.91 38.55 -0.52
CA ILE A 758 8.15 37.75 0.69
C ILE A 758 8.49 38.64 1.90
N PHE A 759 9.43 39.56 1.78
CA PHE A 759 9.91 40.37 2.90
C PHE A 759 8.91 41.44 3.32
N GLU A 760 8.20 42.09 2.40
CA GLU A 760 7.12 43.01 2.73
C GLU A 760 5.96 42.28 3.43
N ALA A 761 5.57 41.10 2.93
CA ALA A 761 4.54 40.27 3.56
C ALA A 761 4.92 39.83 4.97
N ALA A 762 6.19 39.50 5.22
CA ALA A 762 6.66 39.14 6.56
C ALA A 762 6.57 40.32 7.53
N VAL A 763 6.90 41.54 7.10
CA VAL A 763 6.72 42.76 7.90
C VAL A 763 5.24 43.05 8.18
N GLU A 764 4.35 42.83 7.21
CA GLU A 764 2.91 43.05 7.37
C GLU A 764 2.28 42.00 8.29
N ALA A 765 2.56 40.72 8.10
CA ALA A 765 2.08 39.64 8.97
C ALA A 765 2.60 39.77 10.41
N GLU A 766 3.85 40.23 10.62
CA GLU A 766 4.37 40.53 11.96
C GLU A 766 3.56 41.64 12.64
N LYS A 767 3.24 42.73 11.92
CA LYS A 767 2.41 43.84 12.43
C LYS A 767 1.00 43.38 12.80
N ARG A 768 0.40 42.49 12.01
CA ARG A 768 -0.97 41.99 12.22
C ARG A 768 -1.07 40.92 13.32
N THR A 769 -0.08 40.02 13.43
CA THR A 769 -0.11 38.88 14.36
C THR A 769 0.63 39.12 15.68
N GLY A 770 1.49 40.14 15.76
CA GLY A 770 2.38 40.37 16.90
C GLY A 770 3.51 39.33 17.03
N LYS A 771 3.73 38.48 16.02
CA LYS A 771 4.76 37.42 16.03
C LYS A 771 5.68 37.55 14.82
N ALA A 772 6.98 37.33 15.04
CA ALA A 772 7.94 37.19 13.96
C ALA A 772 7.64 35.94 13.11
N VAL A 773 7.80 36.07 11.79
CA VAL A 773 7.65 34.96 10.83
C VAL A 773 8.94 34.14 10.79
N GLY A 774 8.83 32.81 10.85
CA GLY A 774 9.97 31.90 10.68
C GLY A 774 10.38 31.75 9.21
N LEU A 775 10.90 32.82 8.60
CA LEU A 775 11.05 32.91 7.16
C LEU A 775 12.27 32.15 6.60
N GLU A 776 12.01 31.28 5.62
CA GLU A 776 13.02 30.52 4.89
C GLU A 776 12.83 30.71 3.38
N VAL A 777 13.84 31.24 2.67
CA VAL A 777 13.82 31.43 1.21
C VAL A 777 14.68 30.36 0.54
N MET A 778 14.14 29.65 -0.44
CA MET A 778 14.76 28.48 -1.08
C MET A 778 14.99 28.69 -2.58
N VAL A 779 16.25 28.55 -3.01
CA VAL A 779 16.65 28.63 -4.42
C VAL A 779 16.63 27.23 -5.07
N PRO A 780 15.86 27.01 -6.16
CA PRO A 780 15.78 25.72 -6.87
C PRO A 780 16.89 25.51 -7.92
N LEU A 781 17.07 24.26 -8.32
CA LEU A 781 17.89 23.73 -9.41
C LEU A 781 19.38 24.08 -9.36
N ILE A 782 19.91 24.35 -8.16
CA ILE A 782 21.33 24.67 -7.95
C ILE A 782 22.23 23.48 -8.28
N ALA A 783 23.32 23.72 -9.03
CA ALA A 783 24.32 22.70 -9.34
C ALA A 783 25.71 23.02 -8.74
N THR A 784 25.96 24.28 -8.36
CA THR A 784 27.23 24.86 -7.89
C THR A 784 27.02 25.84 -6.74
N LYS A 785 28.08 26.10 -5.96
CA LYS A 785 28.07 27.19 -4.98
C LYS A 785 27.88 28.57 -5.62
N ALA A 786 28.47 28.81 -6.80
CA ALA A 786 28.48 30.10 -7.46
C ALA A 786 27.09 30.55 -7.93
N GLU A 787 26.28 29.64 -8.50
CA GLU A 787 24.88 29.90 -8.85
C GLU A 787 24.08 30.32 -7.61
N PHE A 788 24.30 29.63 -6.47
CA PHE A 788 23.61 29.91 -5.22
C PHE A 788 24.03 31.26 -4.62
N ASP A 789 25.33 31.55 -4.58
CA ASP A 789 25.86 32.81 -4.06
C ASP A 789 25.31 34.03 -4.83
N LEU A 790 25.20 33.93 -6.17
CA LEU A 790 24.66 34.99 -7.03
C LEU A 790 23.19 35.30 -6.71
N VAL A 791 22.34 34.27 -6.62
CA VAL A 791 20.92 34.44 -6.29
C VAL A 791 20.75 34.88 -4.83
N LYS A 792 21.52 34.31 -3.89
CA LYS A 792 21.52 34.74 -2.47
C LYS A 792 21.88 36.23 -2.35
N SER A 793 22.89 36.71 -3.07
CA SER A 793 23.29 38.12 -3.03
C SER A 793 22.18 39.07 -3.48
N ARG A 794 21.25 38.64 -4.34
CA ARG A 794 20.07 39.43 -4.75
C ARG A 794 19.01 39.44 -3.64
N ILE A 795 18.70 38.28 -3.07
CA ILE A 795 17.78 38.12 -1.94
C ILE A 795 18.24 38.99 -0.75
N ASP A 796 19.53 38.91 -0.39
CA ASP A 796 20.12 39.62 0.75
C ASP A 796 20.05 41.15 0.57
N VAL A 797 20.27 41.66 -0.65
CA VAL A 797 20.17 43.09 -0.98
C VAL A 797 18.72 43.58 -0.93
N THR A 798 17.78 42.82 -1.50
CA THR A 798 16.34 43.15 -1.41
C THR A 798 15.87 43.16 0.06
N ALA A 799 16.31 42.20 0.87
CA ALA A 799 16.02 42.16 2.31
C ALA A 799 16.49 43.45 3.01
N GLN A 800 17.72 43.90 2.74
CA GLN A 800 18.28 45.13 3.31
C GLN A 800 17.50 46.37 2.88
N SER A 801 17.02 46.42 1.62
CA SER A 801 16.16 47.51 1.15
C SER A 801 14.84 47.55 1.92
N VAL A 802 14.13 46.41 2.02
CA VAL A 802 12.86 46.33 2.77
C VAL A 802 13.05 46.64 4.26
N MET A 803 14.14 46.19 4.90
CA MET A 803 14.46 46.58 6.29
C MET A 803 14.62 48.10 6.44
N LYS A 804 15.33 48.74 5.51
CA LYS A 804 15.58 50.19 5.51
C LYS A 804 14.31 51.00 5.23
N GLU A 805 13.47 50.54 4.31
CA GLU A 805 12.21 51.18 3.92
C GLU A 805 11.13 51.06 5.02
N THR A 806 11.09 49.93 5.73
CA THR A 806 10.06 49.65 6.74
C THR A 806 10.47 49.94 8.19
N GLY A 807 11.76 50.19 8.44
CA GLY A 807 12.33 50.34 9.78
C GLY A 807 12.31 49.06 10.63
N LYS A 808 12.02 47.90 10.04
CA LYS A 808 11.88 46.61 10.74
C LYS A 808 13.08 45.70 10.48
N LYS A 809 13.58 45.05 11.53
CA LYS A 809 14.63 44.03 11.43
C LYS A 809 14.02 42.66 11.13
N LEU A 810 14.12 42.22 9.88
CA LEU A 810 13.71 40.88 9.48
C LEU A 810 14.74 39.83 9.93
N ALA A 811 14.25 38.66 10.34
CA ALA A 811 15.04 37.45 10.54
C ALA A 811 14.59 36.42 9.50
N TYR A 812 15.53 35.93 8.70
CA TYR A 812 15.28 34.95 7.63
C TYR A 812 16.50 34.05 7.45
N GLN A 813 16.30 32.94 6.74
CA GLN A 813 17.38 32.07 6.28
C GLN A 813 17.30 31.90 4.75
N VAL A 814 18.45 31.82 4.08
CA VAL A 814 18.50 31.44 2.66
C VAL A 814 19.14 30.06 2.50
N GLY A 815 18.40 29.16 1.88
CA GLY A 815 18.81 27.79 1.61
C GLY A 815 18.52 27.39 0.17
N THR A 816 18.72 26.12 -0.15
CA THR A 816 18.57 25.63 -1.51
C THR A 816 17.99 24.23 -1.57
N MET A 817 17.33 23.93 -2.68
CA MET A 817 16.85 22.60 -2.98
C MET A 817 17.99 21.75 -3.55
N ILE A 818 18.26 20.61 -2.91
CA ILE A 818 19.27 19.64 -3.34
C ILE A 818 18.56 18.56 -4.15
N GLU A 819 18.44 18.82 -5.45
CA GLU A 819 17.68 18.00 -6.40
C GLU A 819 18.49 17.53 -7.62
N LEU A 820 19.75 17.94 -7.73
CA LEU A 820 20.68 17.46 -8.75
C LEU A 820 21.76 16.55 -8.12
N PRO A 821 22.20 15.48 -8.79
CA PRO A 821 23.32 14.63 -8.33
C PRO A 821 24.60 15.44 -8.11
N ARG A 822 24.84 16.48 -8.94
CA ARG A 822 25.96 17.41 -8.76
C ARG A 822 25.84 18.21 -7.46
N ALA A 823 24.63 18.63 -7.07
CA ALA A 823 24.39 19.33 -5.81
C ALA A 823 24.66 18.40 -4.61
N CYS A 824 24.21 17.15 -4.68
CA CYS A 824 24.49 16.13 -3.65
C CYS A 824 26.00 15.92 -3.47
N LEU A 825 26.74 15.78 -4.57
CA LEU A 825 28.21 15.63 -4.56
C LEU A 825 28.91 16.89 -4.05
N MET A 826 28.47 18.09 -4.44
CA MET A 826 29.11 19.37 -4.08
C MET A 826 28.52 20.04 -2.84
N ALA A 827 27.63 19.36 -2.10
CA ALA A 827 26.91 19.89 -0.94
C ALA A 827 27.82 20.48 0.15
N GLY A 828 29.06 20.02 0.27
CA GLY A 828 30.04 20.58 1.21
C GLY A 828 30.49 22.00 0.87
N ASP A 829 30.51 22.38 -0.41
CA ASP A 829 30.85 23.75 -0.83
C ASP A 829 29.63 24.65 -0.77
N ILE A 830 28.46 24.12 -1.14
CA ILE A 830 27.17 24.84 -1.09
C ILE A 830 26.80 25.19 0.37
N ALA A 831 27.01 24.27 1.33
CA ALA A 831 26.73 24.48 2.76
C ALA A 831 27.59 25.55 3.45
N GLN A 832 28.63 26.08 2.79
CA GLN A 832 29.39 27.22 3.31
C GLN A 832 28.46 28.44 3.43
N THR A 833 27.68 28.74 2.38
CA THR A 833 26.76 29.88 2.33
C THR A 833 25.29 29.50 2.55
N ALA A 834 24.85 28.32 2.10
CA ALA A 834 23.47 27.85 2.31
C ALA A 834 23.20 27.50 3.77
N GLU A 835 22.07 27.96 4.30
CA GLU A 835 21.71 27.84 5.71
C GLU A 835 20.85 26.61 6.03
N PHE A 836 20.12 26.13 5.03
CA PHE A 836 19.38 24.87 5.05
C PHE A 836 19.40 24.20 3.67
N PHE A 837 19.14 22.89 3.66
CA PHE A 837 18.86 22.10 2.46
C PHE A 837 17.47 21.48 2.54
N SER A 838 16.75 21.45 1.41
CA SER A 838 15.60 20.56 1.23
C SER A 838 15.89 19.63 0.06
N PHE A 839 15.77 18.32 0.20
CA PHE A 839 15.94 17.41 -0.93
C PHE A 839 14.69 17.42 -1.80
N GLY A 840 14.83 17.91 -3.04
CA GLY A 840 13.82 17.82 -4.10
C GLY A 840 13.93 16.43 -4.73
N THR A 841 13.25 15.47 -4.12
CA THR A 841 13.53 14.04 -4.43
C THR A 841 12.89 13.53 -5.72
N ASN A 842 11.87 14.20 -6.25
CA ASN A 842 11.27 13.85 -7.54
C ASN A 842 12.32 14.03 -8.66
N ASP A 843 12.83 15.25 -8.80
CA ASP A 843 13.84 15.63 -9.79
C ASP A 843 15.19 14.95 -9.54
N LEU A 844 15.54 14.68 -8.28
CA LEU A 844 16.72 13.86 -7.95
C LEU A 844 16.55 12.41 -8.43
N THR A 845 15.37 11.79 -8.29
CA THR A 845 15.11 10.47 -8.89
C THR A 845 15.21 10.54 -10.42
N GLN A 846 14.54 11.53 -11.06
CA GLN A 846 14.55 11.71 -12.52
C GLN A 846 15.99 11.80 -13.06
N THR A 847 16.82 12.63 -12.45
CA THR A 847 18.21 12.87 -12.88
C THR A 847 19.22 11.81 -12.41
N THR A 848 18.88 10.99 -11.42
CA THR A 848 19.71 9.83 -11.00
C THR A 848 19.46 8.60 -11.88
N TYR A 849 18.20 8.33 -12.22
CA TYR A 849 17.82 7.22 -13.11
C TYR A 849 17.95 7.56 -14.60
N GLY A 850 17.96 8.84 -14.97
CA GLY A 850 17.91 9.28 -16.35
C GLY A 850 16.52 9.08 -16.99
N ILE A 851 15.46 9.22 -16.21
CA ILE A 851 14.07 8.99 -16.62
C ILE A 851 13.23 10.26 -16.44
N SER A 852 12.39 10.56 -17.44
CA SER A 852 11.32 11.56 -17.30
C SER A 852 10.16 10.97 -16.52
N ARG A 853 9.64 11.71 -15.53
CA ARG A 853 8.61 11.24 -14.58
C ARG A 853 7.22 11.14 -15.22
N ASP A 854 6.99 11.86 -16.31
CA ASP A 854 5.74 11.83 -17.06
C ASP A 854 5.73 10.71 -18.13
N ASP A 855 6.87 10.46 -18.77
CA ASP A 855 7.05 9.36 -19.74
C ASP A 855 7.18 7.97 -19.08
N ALA A 856 7.61 7.91 -17.82
CA ALA A 856 7.94 6.67 -17.11
C ALA A 856 6.77 5.65 -17.04
N ALA A 857 5.53 6.12 -17.11
CA ALA A 857 4.33 5.28 -17.17
C ALA A 857 4.36 4.27 -18.34
N GLY A 858 5.05 4.59 -19.44
CA GLY A 858 5.17 3.71 -20.61
C GLY A 858 5.99 2.43 -20.38
N PHE A 859 6.78 2.33 -19.30
CA PHE A 859 7.61 1.14 -19.03
C PHE A 859 7.71 0.70 -17.57
N LEU A 860 7.49 1.56 -16.56
CA LEU A 860 7.72 1.21 -15.15
C LEU A 860 6.97 -0.05 -14.71
N GLY A 861 5.69 -0.19 -15.07
CA GLY A 861 4.90 -1.39 -14.77
C GLY A 861 5.51 -2.69 -15.35
N THR A 862 6.24 -2.61 -16.47
CA THR A 862 6.96 -3.76 -17.05
C THR A 862 8.27 -4.05 -16.31
N TYR A 863 8.94 -3.05 -15.72
CA TYR A 863 10.10 -3.27 -14.85
C TYR A 863 9.70 -3.90 -13.52
N ILE A 864 8.61 -3.43 -12.89
CA ILE A 864 8.08 -4.00 -11.64
C ILE A 864 7.59 -5.44 -11.89
N ALA A 865 6.79 -5.68 -12.94
CA ALA A 865 6.32 -7.02 -13.30
C ALA A 865 7.44 -8.02 -13.69
N LYS A 866 8.67 -7.54 -13.91
CA LYS A 866 9.87 -8.36 -14.17
C LYS A 866 10.86 -8.41 -13.00
N GLY A 867 10.57 -7.75 -11.87
CA GLY A 867 11.49 -7.66 -10.73
C GLY A 867 12.79 -6.91 -11.03
N ILE A 868 12.78 -6.00 -12.01
CA ILE A 868 13.93 -5.12 -12.33
C ILE A 868 13.98 -3.94 -11.35
N LEU A 869 12.80 -3.49 -10.91
CA LEU A 869 12.59 -2.60 -9.76
C LEU A 869 11.59 -3.29 -8.84
N GLU A 870 11.79 -3.20 -7.53
CA GLU A 870 10.84 -3.76 -6.55
C GLU A 870 9.57 -2.87 -6.44
N ILE A 871 9.77 -1.55 -6.45
CA ILE A 871 8.75 -0.51 -6.23
C ILE A 871 9.00 0.65 -7.21
N ASP A 872 7.97 1.46 -7.50
CA ASP A 872 8.11 2.72 -8.25
C ASP A 872 9.00 3.73 -7.48
N PRO A 873 10.16 4.15 -8.04
CA PRO A 873 11.12 5.02 -7.36
C PRO A 873 10.66 6.50 -7.23
N PHE A 874 9.44 6.82 -7.65
CA PHE A 874 8.75 8.09 -7.38
C PHE A 874 7.75 8.02 -6.21
N ILE A 875 7.37 6.82 -5.78
CA ILE A 875 6.48 6.62 -4.62
C ILE A 875 7.31 6.38 -3.35
N SER A 876 8.36 5.55 -3.45
CA SER A 876 9.31 5.30 -2.36
C SER A 876 10.76 5.54 -2.79
N VAL A 877 11.56 6.14 -1.92
CA VAL A 877 12.96 6.47 -2.21
C VAL A 877 13.76 5.18 -2.42
N ASP A 878 14.31 5.03 -3.62
CA ASP A 878 15.42 4.10 -3.89
C ASP A 878 16.56 4.36 -2.89
N ARG A 879 16.71 3.45 -1.92
CA ARG A 879 17.71 3.55 -0.84
C ARG A 879 19.15 3.29 -1.31
N ALA A 880 19.33 2.71 -2.49
CA ALA A 880 20.61 2.23 -3.01
C ALA A 880 21.28 3.22 -3.98
N GLY A 881 20.52 3.83 -4.89
CA GLY A 881 20.97 4.91 -5.77
C GLY A 881 20.68 6.29 -5.19
N VAL A 882 19.43 6.74 -5.28
CA VAL A 882 18.99 8.09 -4.86
C VAL A 882 19.32 8.36 -3.39
N GLY A 883 19.04 7.40 -2.52
CA GLY A 883 19.33 7.46 -1.09
C GLY A 883 20.82 7.57 -0.76
N GLU A 884 21.72 7.04 -1.60
CA GLU A 884 23.16 7.23 -1.41
C GLU A 884 23.60 8.66 -1.74
N LEU A 885 23.02 9.28 -2.78
CA LEU A 885 23.22 10.71 -3.06
C LEU A 885 22.70 11.59 -1.92
N ILE A 886 21.54 11.25 -1.34
CA ILE A 886 20.99 11.97 -0.17
C ILE A 886 21.95 11.85 1.03
N LYS A 887 22.43 10.65 1.39
CA LYS A 887 23.43 10.45 2.46
C LYS A 887 24.69 11.27 2.22
N ILE A 888 25.22 11.26 0.98
CA ILE A 888 26.40 12.04 0.58
C ILE A 888 26.15 13.54 0.77
N GLY A 889 24.98 14.05 0.36
CA GLY A 889 24.59 15.45 0.54
C GLY A 889 24.49 15.84 2.02
N VAL A 890 23.81 15.04 2.84
CA VAL A 890 23.71 15.23 4.30
C VAL A 890 25.09 15.26 4.95
N ALA A 891 25.93 14.27 4.65
CA ALA A 891 27.24 14.12 5.27
C ALA A 891 28.22 15.23 4.87
N ARG A 892 28.25 15.61 3.58
CA ARG A 892 29.11 16.71 3.10
C ARG A 892 28.62 18.07 3.61
N GLY A 893 27.31 18.31 3.60
CA GLY A 893 26.72 19.54 4.13
C GLY A 893 27.02 19.73 5.63
N ARG A 894 26.75 18.72 6.45
CA ARG A 894 27.02 18.77 7.90
C ARG A 894 28.50 18.79 8.25
N LYS A 895 29.39 18.25 7.40
CA LYS A 895 30.85 18.41 7.59
C LYS A 895 31.28 19.88 7.52
N THR A 896 30.66 20.68 6.66
CA THR A 896 30.95 22.12 6.52
C THR A 896 30.19 22.96 7.54
N ARG A 897 28.89 22.68 7.73
CA ARG A 897 28.00 23.42 8.63
C ARG A 897 27.28 22.41 9.54
N PRO A 898 27.83 22.06 10.72
CA PRO A 898 27.29 20.97 11.57
C PRO A 898 25.80 21.09 11.92
N ASN A 899 25.33 22.32 12.12
CA ASN A 899 23.95 22.62 12.47
C ASN A 899 23.07 22.98 11.25
N ILE A 900 23.48 22.64 10.02
CA ILE A 900 22.64 22.88 8.83
C ILE A 900 21.32 22.10 8.96
N LYS A 901 20.21 22.82 8.80
CA LYS A 901 18.86 22.25 8.78
C LYS A 901 18.68 21.49 7.47
N VAL A 902 18.30 20.22 7.54
CA VAL A 902 18.07 19.39 6.35
C VAL A 902 16.68 18.78 6.38
N GLY A 903 15.92 18.97 5.30
CA GLY A 903 14.64 18.30 5.10
C GLY A 903 14.53 17.61 3.74
N ILE A 904 13.35 17.06 3.49
CA ILE A 904 12.93 16.47 2.21
C ILE A 904 11.56 17.04 1.86
N CYS A 905 11.32 17.28 0.57
CA CYS A 905 10.02 17.63 0.02
C CYS A 905 9.74 16.81 -1.25
N GLY A 906 8.48 16.84 -1.71
CA GLY A 906 7.97 15.89 -2.70
C GLY A 906 7.14 14.78 -2.07
N GLU A 907 6.86 13.72 -2.83
CA GLU A 907 5.85 12.71 -2.48
C GLU A 907 6.38 11.69 -1.45
N HIS A 908 7.67 11.37 -1.58
CA HIS A 908 8.49 10.63 -0.61
C HIS A 908 8.43 11.18 0.83
N GLY A 909 8.13 12.47 1.00
CA GLY A 909 7.98 13.06 2.34
C GLY A 909 6.78 12.51 3.13
N GLY A 910 5.85 11.83 2.46
CA GLY A 910 4.68 11.17 3.08
C GLY A 910 4.68 9.64 3.00
N ASP A 911 5.59 9.02 2.24
CA ASP A 911 5.72 7.56 2.16
C ASP A 911 6.39 6.99 3.42
N PRO A 912 5.79 6.04 4.17
CA PRO A 912 6.32 5.61 5.46
C PRO A 912 7.72 4.97 5.39
N ALA A 913 8.03 4.23 4.33
CA ALA A 913 9.35 3.63 4.13
C ALA A 913 10.44 4.70 3.86
N SER A 914 10.08 5.76 3.14
CA SER A 914 10.91 6.94 2.88
C SER A 914 11.08 7.82 4.13
N VAL A 915 10.01 8.06 4.89
CA VAL A 915 10.09 8.77 6.18
C VAL A 915 10.99 8.01 7.17
N ALA A 916 10.91 6.67 7.21
CA ALA A 916 11.82 5.86 8.01
C ALA A 916 13.28 5.95 7.53
N PHE A 917 13.52 6.01 6.21
CA PHE A 917 14.85 6.28 5.66
C PHE A 917 15.38 7.66 6.07
N CYS A 918 14.55 8.71 5.99
CA CYS A 918 14.91 10.06 6.42
C CYS A 918 15.24 10.13 7.93
N HIS A 919 14.58 9.32 8.75
CA HIS A 919 14.93 9.17 10.17
C HIS A 919 16.30 8.49 10.36
N GLU A 920 16.55 7.40 9.62
CA GLU A 920 17.79 6.61 9.67
C GLU A 920 19.04 7.45 9.37
N ILE A 921 18.97 8.31 8.34
CA ILE A 921 20.05 9.23 7.97
C ILE A 921 20.02 10.56 8.77
N GLY A 922 19.06 10.71 9.69
CA GLY A 922 18.97 11.82 10.62
C GLY A 922 18.62 13.17 10.00
N LEU A 923 17.67 13.24 9.07
CA LEU A 923 17.10 14.53 8.64
C LEU A 923 16.46 15.27 9.83
N ASN A 924 16.23 16.58 9.67
CA ASN A 924 15.55 17.40 10.67
C ASN A 924 14.02 17.39 10.48
N TYR A 925 13.53 17.32 9.22
CA TYR A 925 12.10 17.23 8.94
C TYR A 925 11.78 16.48 7.64
N VAL A 926 10.52 16.07 7.50
CA VAL A 926 9.91 15.63 6.24
C VAL A 926 8.78 16.59 5.86
N SER A 927 8.46 16.71 4.57
CA SER A 927 7.44 17.63 4.07
C SER A 927 6.59 16.97 2.98
N CYS A 928 5.28 16.87 3.22
CA CYS A 928 4.30 16.11 2.42
C CYS A 928 3.03 16.93 2.13
N SER A 929 2.11 16.48 1.28
CA SER A 929 0.80 17.15 1.11
C SER A 929 -0.01 17.17 2.43
N PRO A 930 -0.99 18.10 2.60
CA PRO A 930 -1.71 18.29 3.86
C PRO A 930 -2.30 17.01 4.46
N TYR A 931 -2.94 16.19 3.63
CA TYR A 931 -3.58 14.94 4.05
C TYR A 931 -2.57 13.84 4.43
N ARG A 932 -1.32 13.88 3.94
CA ARG A 932 -0.27 12.93 4.35
C ARG A 932 0.44 13.29 5.66
N VAL A 933 0.15 14.45 6.27
CA VAL A 933 0.78 14.90 7.53
C VAL A 933 0.57 13.90 8.69
N PRO A 934 -0.62 13.29 8.91
CA PRO A 934 -0.80 12.26 9.95
C PRO A 934 0.01 10.99 9.68
N ILE A 935 0.10 10.57 8.41
CA ILE A 935 0.89 9.40 7.96
C ILE A 935 2.37 9.64 8.27
N ALA A 936 2.89 10.80 7.87
CA ALA A 936 4.28 11.19 8.12
C ALA A 936 4.59 11.31 9.62
N ARG A 937 3.68 11.88 10.43
CA ARG A 937 3.82 11.94 11.91
C ARG A 937 3.88 10.54 12.53
N LEU A 938 2.99 9.63 12.12
CA LEU A 938 2.96 8.26 12.64
C LEU A 938 4.18 7.45 12.18
N ALA A 939 4.55 7.53 10.89
CA ALA A 939 5.74 6.87 10.34
C ALA A 939 7.03 7.36 11.02
N ALA A 940 7.17 8.67 11.26
CA ALA A 940 8.31 9.25 11.98
C ALA A 940 8.39 8.78 13.45
N ALA A 941 7.25 8.53 14.11
CA ALA A 941 7.20 7.97 15.45
C ALA A 941 7.56 6.47 15.47
N GLN A 942 7.07 5.70 14.48
CA GLN A 942 7.41 4.29 14.32
C GLN A 942 8.90 4.07 14.02
N ALA A 943 9.48 4.90 13.14
CA ALA A 943 10.91 4.90 12.86
C ALA A 943 11.74 5.26 14.12
N ALA A 944 11.30 6.23 14.91
CA ALA A 944 11.93 6.58 16.19
C ALA A 944 11.84 5.47 17.26
N LEU A 945 10.90 4.54 17.11
CA LEU A 945 10.77 3.30 17.91
C LEU A 945 11.50 2.10 17.32
N GLY A 946 12.18 2.25 16.17
CA GLY A 946 12.89 1.16 15.49
C GLY A 946 11.99 0.16 14.75
N LYS A 947 10.72 0.49 14.51
CA LYS A 947 9.86 -0.26 13.59
C LYS A 947 10.18 0.15 12.15
N VAL A 948 10.41 -0.84 11.29
CA VAL A 948 10.40 -0.65 9.84
C VAL A 948 8.95 -0.54 9.37
N ALA A 949 8.60 0.55 8.69
CA ALA A 949 7.33 0.71 7.99
C ALA A 949 7.49 0.25 6.53
N ALA A 950 6.42 -0.34 5.97
CA ALA A 950 6.33 -0.64 4.53
C ALA A 950 6.07 0.66 3.73
N SER A 951 6.14 0.58 2.40
CA SER A 951 5.69 1.68 1.54
C SER A 951 4.16 1.71 1.42
N GLN A 952 3.61 2.77 0.82
CA GLN A 952 2.23 2.78 0.33
C GLN A 952 2.08 2.17 -1.09
N ALA A 953 3.19 1.86 -1.76
CA ALA A 953 3.23 1.29 -3.12
C ALA A 953 2.91 -0.20 -3.15
#